data_AF-A0A6M4XDA1-F1
#
_entry.id   AF-A0A6M4XDA1-F1
#
_cell.length_a   1.000
_cell.length_b   1.000
_cell.length_c   1.000
_cell.angle_alpha   90.00
_cell.angle_beta   90.00
_cell.angle_gamma   90.00
#
_symmetry.space_group_name_H-M   'P 1'
#
loop_
_entity.id
_entity.type
_entity.pdbx_description
1 polymer ?
#
loop_
_entity_poly.entity_id
_entity_poly.type
_entity_poly.pdbx_seq_one_letter_code
_entity_poly.pdbx_strand_id
1 'polypeptide(L)'
;MRDTVLDGRYTLTERIGAGGMGVVWRARDARLERTVAVKLLSLPPGTVGAERERLLAMFGREARAAAALDSSYIVPVFDHGAEGEVPYLVMPLLSGRTLRELLAEGPPAPERVAVLAAQVCRALATAHRAGIVHRDIKPANVMLTDEGMVKVLDFGIAKFLDATTGGRLTVTTDSPVGTLSYMAPERFTRGADDGRTDVYALGCTVYEMLTGAPPFDSASAPALMHCHVYETPQKPSVRRPGLAPAWDELVGRMLAKPVDERPTAEEARALFETLAVAEAAPPLSESAPPLPDHTALPGQHSASIEPGSSDRVSAHRSEQDPAPAPAPAPAPAPAPALAPAPTPGPFAAEATPLGVDVTSYLLAPPRPRQPPTVPAAARRRGRVAWIGASVVAVALVAAVAVLQPFGGGDSDDEGSGKNGSGGSKAGLVAPVAKTQTLTLGSAADSKGPAPAVRNARKGGTVTVLEPGEITTVDPGNMWSGADRLISRLVYRSLTALRTLPDGSVRLVGDLAQDTGRSSLDGREWTFTLKAGLTYNDGSPVRAQDFAYAVERALDPDEFPMGDRTLRSFLLGPEDADGIGGEHEMPPGVIETPDDSTIVFHLDGAHPDFNVVLAGPNGAPVPERVSDISGTSALLPSTGPYQIGSFTGARNLTLTRNPKWRADTDPVRTAYPDRYEITGALTLDEIKSRIRAAGPDSAVMTFSGSLDKDGLGTTDGATGSGTVRVTSPAPYVHAYSVDTERVPKLKVRQAIATAYPAADVLAASGEDGVATHHLMPPGIRGSRDFDLYGAGAHGDPGAARALLTEAGETAYPLTVAYATTADEARAKAVKKALDKAGFRVTLKNVDISDIYENAGKGEYDLVRLPMNASGLPLASAYLPDSFDGRYTYPTTSNFSRLDSEAVNTAIDEANATTDLAAAGEKWSTVDRRVMEQAAAIPVYVPVRTFLHSSGLKGLQADLDGLSPLNAYVSD
;
A
#
# COMPACT_ATOMS: atom_id res chain seq x y z
N MET A 1 47.22 -6.33 0.76
CA MET A 1 46.65 -5.94 2.08
C MET A 1 47.10 -6.86 3.20
N ARG A 2 47.25 -8.18 3.05
CA ARG A 2 48.15 -8.91 3.97
C ARG A 2 49.57 -8.32 3.85
N ASP A 3 50.26 -8.23 4.98
CA ASP A 3 51.63 -7.72 5.16
C ASP A 3 51.82 -6.27 4.68
N THR A 4 50.71 -5.56 4.46
CA THR A 4 50.68 -4.11 4.19
C THR A 4 50.79 -3.36 5.51
N VAL A 5 51.58 -2.29 5.52
CA VAL A 5 51.80 -1.46 6.71
C VAL A 5 51.09 -0.12 6.52
N LEU A 6 50.07 0.15 7.33
CA LEU A 6 49.35 1.44 7.28
C LEU A 6 50.09 2.48 8.11
N ASP A 7 50.24 3.71 7.59
CA ASP A 7 50.91 4.85 8.24
C ASP A 7 52.29 4.49 8.84
N GLY A 8 53.02 3.59 8.17
CA GLY A 8 54.31 3.06 8.64
C GLY A 8 54.28 2.30 9.98
N ARG A 9 53.11 2.07 10.58
CA ARG A 9 52.95 1.60 11.96
C ARG A 9 52.13 0.32 12.11
N TYR A 10 51.10 0.10 11.29
CA TYR A 10 50.14 -0.99 11.48
C TYR A 10 50.28 -2.07 10.40
N THR A 11 51.04 -3.12 10.71
CA THR A 11 51.24 -4.27 9.80
C THR A 11 50.04 -5.21 9.86
N LEU A 12 49.26 -5.31 8.79
CA LEU A 12 48.07 -6.17 8.70
C LEU A 12 48.47 -7.64 8.51
N THR A 13 48.23 -8.50 9.49
CA THR A 13 48.73 -9.89 9.51
C THR A 13 47.71 -10.94 9.07
N GLU A 14 46.42 -10.72 9.33
CA GLU A 14 45.35 -11.71 9.08
C GLU A 14 43.98 -11.03 8.98
N ARG A 15 43.11 -11.46 8.06
CA ARG A 15 41.73 -10.96 7.95
C ARG A 15 40.85 -11.72 8.93
N ILE A 16 40.26 -11.02 9.90
CA ILE A 16 39.47 -11.60 11.00
C ILE A 16 37.97 -11.31 10.90
N GLY A 17 37.55 -10.41 10.01
CA GLY A 17 36.12 -10.13 9.79
C GLY A 17 35.86 -9.36 8.51
N ALA A 18 34.61 -9.33 8.05
CA ALA A 18 34.15 -8.52 6.93
C ALA A 18 32.62 -8.32 6.96
N GLY A 19 32.16 -7.21 6.40
CA GLY A 19 30.75 -6.90 6.18
C GLY A 19 30.58 -5.76 5.17
N GLY A 20 29.35 -5.32 4.90
CA GLY A 20 29.06 -4.30 3.87
C GLY A 20 29.79 -2.96 4.05
N MET A 21 30.24 -2.64 5.27
CA MET A 21 31.00 -1.41 5.57
C MET A 21 32.53 -1.54 5.46
N GLY A 22 33.07 -2.74 5.21
CA GLY A 22 34.51 -2.95 5.05
C GLY A 22 35.08 -4.25 5.64
N VAL A 23 36.38 -4.25 5.93
CA VAL A 23 37.15 -5.46 6.29
C VAL A 23 37.97 -5.24 7.56
N VAL A 24 37.85 -6.16 8.52
CA VAL A 24 38.59 -6.14 9.78
C VAL A 24 39.80 -7.07 9.70
N TRP A 25 40.97 -6.54 10.04
CA TRP A 25 42.24 -7.24 10.08
C TRP A 25 42.80 -7.28 11.51
N ARG A 26 43.39 -8.41 11.89
CA ARG A 26 44.40 -8.46 12.95
C ARG A 26 45.66 -7.76 12.43
N ALA A 27 46.25 -6.90 13.25
CA ALA A 27 47.47 -6.18 12.91
C ALA A 27 48.42 -6.10 14.12
N ARG A 28 49.71 -5.86 13.86
CA ARG A 28 50.68 -5.48 14.89
C ARG A 28 50.90 -3.97 14.85
N ASP A 29 50.68 -3.30 15.98
CA ASP A 29 51.14 -1.93 16.20
C ASP A 29 52.65 -1.96 16.43
N ALA A 30 53.44 -1.62 15.42
CA ALA A 30 54.90 -1.69 15.47
C ALA A 30 55.54 -0.71 16.48
N ARG A 31 54.77 0.29 16.96
CA ARG A 31 55.23 1.29 17.94
C ARG A 31 54.91 0.89 19.39
N LEU A 32 53.81 0.16 19.60
CA LEU A 32 53.37 -0.30 20.94
C LEU A 32 53.52 -1.82 21.13
N GLU A 33 54.14 -2.51 20.17
CA GLU A 33 54.45 -3.95 20.16
C GLU A 33 53.25 -4.90 20.41
N ARG A 34 52.02 -4.39 20.27
CA ARG A 34 50.78 -5.08 20.62
C ARG A 34 49.96 -5.49 19.40
N THR A 35 49.18 -6.55 19.55
CA THR A 35 48.15 -6.94 18.58
C THR A 35 46.94 -6.01 18.71
N VAL A 36 46.42 -5.53 17.58
CA VAL A 36 45.22 -4.69 17.48
C VAL A 36 44.29 -5.23 16.39
N ALA A 37 43.03 -4.80 16.41
CA ALA A 37 42.13 -4.94 15.27
C ALA A 37 42.10 -3.62 14.48
N VAL A 38 42.12 -3.73 13.16
CA VAL A 38 42.08 -2.60 12.23
C VAL A 38 40.93 -2.80 11.26
N LYS A 39 39.91 -1.94 11.32
CA LYS A 39 38.79 -1.94 10.38
C LYS A 39 39.10 -0.96 9.24
N LEU A 40 39.36 -1.51 8.05
CA LEU A 40 39.41 -0.76 6.81
C LEU A 40 37.96 -0.49 6.37
N LEU A 41 37.63 0.76 6.04
CA LEU A 41 36.28 1.15 5.62
C LEU A 41 36.19 1.30 4.10
N SER A 42 35.07 0.85 3.54
CA SER A 42 34.76 1.03 2.12
C SER A 42 34.13 2.40 1.87
N LEU A 43 34.62 3.12 0.86
CA LEU A 43 33.90 4.25 0.26
C LEU A 43 32.94 3.74 -0.83
N PRO A 44 31.79 4.39 -1.09
CA PRO A 44 30.94 4.05 -2.22
C PRO A 44 31.70 4.14 -3.56
N PRO A 45 31.50 3.21 -4.50
CA PRO A 45 32.12 3.27 -5.83
C PRO A 45 31.83 4.61 -6.53
N GLY A 46 32.87 5.25 -7.06
CA GLY A 46 32.75 6.54 -7.75
C GLY A 46 32.84 7.80 -6.85
N THR A 47 33.03 7.65 -5.54
CA THR A 47 33.24 8.79 -4.62
C THR A 47 34.56 9.53 -4.94
N VAL A 48 34.48 10.74 -5.50
CA VAL A 48 35.65 11.53 -5.95
C VAL A 48 35.60 13.00 -5.50
N GLY A 49 36.75 13.66 -5.46
CA GLY A 49 36.87 15.10 -5.23
C GLY A 49 36.31 15.57 -3.88
N ALA A 50 35.63 16.71 -3.89
CA ALA A 50 35.17 17.39 -2.67
C ALA A 50 34.22 16.54 -1.79
N GLU A 51 33.41 15.65 -2.36
CA GLU A 51 32.56 14.76 -1.56
C GLU A 51 33.40 13.69 -0.84
N ARG A 52 34.50 13.23 -1.46
CA ARG A 52 35.46 12.34 -0.79
C ARG A 52 36.17 13.04 0.38
N GLU A 53 36.62 14.27 0.19
CA GLU A 53 37.23 15.08 1.26
C GLU A 53 36.25 15.34 2.41
N ARG A 54 35.00 15.67 2.08
CA ARG A 54 33.90 15.84 3.04
C ARG A 54 33.67 14.57 3.86
N LEU A 55 33.63 13.41 3.21
CA LEU A 55 33.45 12.11 3.86
C LEU A 55 34.62 11.78 4.80
N LEU A 56 35.87 11.88 4.34
CA LEU A 56 37.04 11.72 5.22
C LEU A 56 36.99 12.66 6.43
N ALA A 57 36.58 13.91 6.23
CA ALA A 57 36.42 14.87 7.32
C ALA A 57 35.25 14.53 8.27
N MET A 58 34.18 13.85 7.81
CA MET A 58 33.12 13.32 8.67
C MET A 58 33.60 12.10 9.47
N PHE A 59 34.23 11.12 8.83
CA PHE A 59 34.85 9.97 9.50
C PHE A 59 35.87 10.42 10.56
N GLY A 60 36.76 11.36 10.22
CA GLY A 60 37.72 11.96 11.14
C GLY A 60 37.11 12.85 12.23
N ARG A 61 35.80 13.11 12.23
CA ARG A 61 35.05 13.70 13.36
C ARG A 61 34.39 12.61 14.20
N GLU A 62 33.75 11.64 13.57
CA GLU A 62 33.07 10.51 14.22
C GLU A 62 34.05 9.59 14.98
N ALA A 63 35.20 9.27 14.40
CA ALA A 63 36.24 8.48 15.08
C ALA A 63 36.78 9.17 16.34
N ARG A 64 36.89 10.51 16.34
CA ARG A 64 37.25 11.29 17.54
C ARG A 64 36.11 11.36 18.57
N ALA A 65 34.86 11.42 18.11
CA ALA A 65 33.70 11.39 19.00
C ALA A 65 33.58 10.02 19.70
N ALA A 66 33.77 8.92 18.97
CA ALA A 66 33.83 7.56 19.54
C ALA A 66 35.05 7.36 20.46
N ALA A 67 36.21 7.93 20.13
CA ALA A 67 37.41 7.89 20.99
C ALA A 67 37.24 8.65 22.33
N ALA A 68 36.26 9.56 22.43
CA ALA A 68 35.96 10.30 23.65
C ALA A 68 34.97 9.58 24.60
N LEU A 69 34.45 8.41 24.22
CA LEU A 69 33.50 7.64 25.02
C LEU A 69 34.22 6.76 26.06
N ASP A 70 34.29 7.24 27.30
CA ASP A 70 34.76 6.44 28.44
C ASP A 70 33.65 5.48 28.93
N SER A 71 33.74 4.20 28.56
CA SER A 71 32.83 3.18 29.06
C SER A 71 33.42 1.76 28.95
N SER A 72 33.34 1.01 30.04
CA SER A 72 33.66 -0.42 30.06
C SER A 72 32.81 -1.26 29.10
N TYR A 73 31.66 -0.77 28.62
CA TYR A 73 30.76 -1.48 27.70
C TYR A 73 30.91 -1.08 26.23
N ILE A 74 31.81 -0.15 25.93
CA ILE A 74 32.12 0.35 24.57
C ILE A 74 33.51 -0.16 24.16
N VAL A 75 33.74 -0.34 22.86
CA VAL A 75 35.08 -0.59 22.32
C VAL A 75 35.82 0.74 22.13
N PRO A 76 36.95 0.97 22.85
CA PRO A 76 37.70 2.20 22.70
C PRO A 76 38.42 2.24 21.34
N VAL A 77 38.33 3.38 20.66
CA VAL A 77 39.17 3.68 19.50
C VAL A 77 40.58 3.99 20.00
N PHE A 78 41.58 3.26 19.49
CA PHE A 78 42.99 3.48 19.80
C PHE A 78 43.66 4.46 18.83
N ASP A 79 43.24 4.46 17.56
CA ASP A 79 43.79 5.34 16.53
C ASP A 79 42.88 5.38 15.29
N HIS A 80 43.12 6.33 14.38
CA HIS A 80 42.42 6.41 13.09
C HIS A 80 43.28 7.12 12.04
N GLY A 81 43.07 6.81 10.76
CA GLY A 81 43.80 7.45 9.66
C GLY A 81 43.25 7.07 8.29
N ALA A 82 44.05 7.28 7.26
CA ALA A 82 43.79 6.80 5.91
C ALA A 82 45.10 6.37 5.24
N GLU A 83 45.11 5.19 4.62
CA GLU A 83 46.24 4.69 3.83
C GLU A 83 45.92 4.95 2.36
N GLY A 84 46.53 6.00 1.79
CA GLY A 84 46.11 6.56 0.50
C GLY A 84 44.62 6.87 0.50
N GLU A 85 43.87 6.16 -0.35
CA GLU A 85 42.44 6.43 -0.52
C GLU A 85 41.51 5.69 0.48
N VAL A 86 42.04 4.84 1.37
CA VAL A 86 41.25 3.98 2.27
C VAL A 86 41.30 4.44 3.74
N PRO A 87 40.19 4.95 4.32
CA PRO A 87 40.12 5.25 5.75
C PRO A 87 40.13 3.99 6.63
N TYR A 88 40.76 4.08 7.80
CA TYR A 88 40.87 2.98 8.75
C TYR A 88 40.69 3.42 10.21
N LEU A 89 40.17 2.49 11.03
CA LEU A 89 39.97 2.62 12.47
C LEU A 89 40.74 1.53 13.21
N VAL A 90 41.49 1.90 14.26
CA VAL A 90 42.28 0.97 15.08
C VAL A 90 41.62 0.83 16.46
N MET A 91 41.44 -0.41 16.90
CA MET A 91 40.74 -0.77 18.14
C MET A 91 41.43 -1.97 18.82
N PRO A 92 41.15 -2.29 20.10
CA PRO A 92 41.66 -3.53 20.70
C PRO A 92 41.16 -4.76 19.94
N LEU A 93 42.04 -5.75 19.77
CA LEU A 93 41.58 -7.09 19.42
C LEU A 93 40.93 -7.69 20.67
N LEU A 94 39.61 -7.90 20.61
CA LEU A 94 38.86 -8.56 21.68
C LEU A 94 38.92 -10.09 21.51
N SER A 95 38.85 -10.80 22.64
CA SER A 95 38.58 -12.24 22.70
C SER A 95 37.17 -12.44 23.26
N GLY A 96 36.39 -13.32 22.62
CA GLY A 96 34.97 -13.49 22.90
C GLY A 96 34.16 -13.85 21.66
N ARG A 97 32.84 -13.72 21.76
CA ARG A 97 31.86 -14.07 20.70
C ARG A 97 30.79 -13.00 20.55
N THR A 98 30.37 -12.73 19.32
CA THR A 98 29.23 -11.87 19.04
C THR A 98 27.92 -12.48 19.56
N LEU A 99 26.90 -11.66 19.84
CA LEU A 99 25.56 -12.18 20.15
C LEU A 99 24.99 -13.00 18.99
N ARG A 100 25.39 -12.73 17.74
CA ARG A 100 25.09 -13.57 16.57
C ARG A 100 25.68 -14.98 16.70
N GLU A 101 26.93 -15.09 17.13
CA GLU A 101 27.60 -16.38 17.37
C GLU A 101 27.09 -17.10 18.62
N LEU A 102 26.47 -16.39 19.56
CA LEU A 102 25.74 -16.96 20.70
C LEU A 102 24.36 -17.48 20.27
N LEU A 103 23.60 -16.70 19.49
CA LEU A 103 22.30 -17.07 18.92
C LEU A 103 22.38 -18.31 18.02
N ALA A 104 23.51 -18.52 17.34
CA ALA A 104 23.78 -19.74 16.56
C ALA A 104 23.81 -21.04 17.41
N GLU A 105 23.91 -20.93 18.75
CA GLU A 105 23.80 -22.05 19.69
C GLU A 105 22.38 -22.19 20.29
N GLY A 106 21.48 -21.24 19.97
CA GLY A 106 20.11 -21.17 20.43
C GLY A 106 19.81 -19.95 21.33
N PRO A 107 18.52 -19.67 21.63
CA PRO A 107 18.12 -18.54 22.46
C PRO A 107 18.61 -18.69 23.92
N PRO A 108 19.33 -17.71 24.50
CA PRO A 108 19.75 -17.77 25.90
C PRO A 108 18.60 -17.89 26.91
N ALA A 109 18.91 -18.20 28.16
CA ALA A 109 17.97 -18.10 29.27
C ALA A 109 17.53 -16.62 29.48
N PRO A 110 16.26 -16.33 29.84
CA PRO A 110 15.77 -14.94 29.87
C PRO A 110 16.52 -14.05 30.87
N GLU A 111 16.87 -14.59 32.05
CA GLU A 111 17.79 -13.95 33.02
C GLU A 111 19.08 -13.45 32.33
N ARG A 112 19.74 -14.32 31.55
CA ARG A 112 20.96 -13.98 30.81
C ARG A 112 20.69 -12.96 29.71
N VAL A 113 19.54 -12.99 29.05
CA VAL A 113 19.12 -11.95 28.10
C VAL A 113 18.98 -10.60 28.80
N ALA A 114 18.38 -10.56 29.99
CA ALA A 114 18.20 -9.33 30.78
C ALA A 114 19.54 -8.73 31.22
N VAL A 115 20.46 -9.57 31.72
CA VAL A 115 21.82 -9.15 32.09
C VAL A 115 22.58 -8.59 30.88
N LEU A 116 22.53 -9.25 29.72
CA LEU A 116 23.20 -8.78 28.50
C LEU A 116 22.58 -7.46 27.99
N ALA A 117 21.25 -7.38 27.95
CA ALA A 117 20.53 -6.18 27.51
C ALA A 117 20.80 -4.97 28.42
N ALA A 118 20.81 -5.16 29.74
CA ALA A 118 21.19 -4.12 30.69
C ALA A 118 22.61 -3.58 30.45
N GLN A 119 23.57 -4.44 30.07
CA GLN A 119 24.92 -4.01 29.72
C GLN A 119 24.98 -3.24 28.38
N VAL A 120 24.19 -3.63 27.38
CA VAL A 120 24.05 -2.83 26.14
C VAL A 120 23.45 -1.46 26.44
N CYS A 121 22.41 -1.38 27.29
CA CYS A 121 21.84 -0.10 27.71
C CYS A 121 22.85 0.80 28.43
N ARG A 122 23.83 0.25 29.17
CA ARG A 122 24.92 1.04 29.79
C ARG A 122 25.88 1.63 28.76
N ALA A 123 26.12 0.95 27.65
CA ALA A 123 26.85 1.50 26.51
C ALA A 123 26.05 2.63 25.83
N LEU A 124 24.79 2.37 25.49
CA LEU A 124 23.89 3.34 24.83
C LEU A 124 23.71 4.61 25.66
N ALA A 125 23.34 4.49 26.94
CA ALA A 125 23.24 5.61 27.87
C ALA A 125 24.51 6.48 27.93
N THR A 126 25.69 5.88 27.77
CA THR A 126 26.96 6.64 27.76
C THR A 126 27.18 7.38 26.45
N ALA A 127 26.81 6.79 25.31
CA ALA A 127 26.86 7.46 24.01
C ALA A 127 25.80 8.57 23.87
N HIS A 128 24.56 8.32 24.33
CA HIS A 128 23.45 9.26 24.25
C HIS A 128 23.71 10.53 25.06
N ARG A 129 24.28 10.41 26.27
CA ARG A 129 24.72 11.56 27.08
C ARG A 129 25.87 12.37 26.45
N ALA A 130 26.62 11.78 25.50
CA ALA A 130 27.61 12.47 24.67
C ALA A 130 27.05 12.99 23.33
N GLY A 131 25.74 12.85 23.08
CA GLY A 131 25.09 13.25 21.82
C GLY A 131 25.33 12.27 20.64
N ILE A 132 25.78 11.06 20.92
CA ILE A 132 26.13 10.04 19.92
C ILE A 132 25.05 8.94 19.90
N VAL A 133 24.35 8.83 18.78
CA VAL A 133 23.37 7.75 18.49
C VAL A 133 24.03 6.77 17.50
N HIS A 134 23.95 5.47 17.80
CA HIS A 134 24.71 4.40 17.14
C HIS A 134 24.18 4.04 15.75
N ARG A 135 22.84 3.87 15.62
CA ARG A 135 22.08 3.50 14.41
C ARG A 135 22.37 2.12 13.80
N ASP A 136 23.21 1.28 14.42
CA ASP A 136 23.46 -0.09 13.93
C ASP A 136 23.58 -1.12 15.08
N ILE A 137 22.63 -1.08 16.03
CA ILE A 137 22.53 -2.11 17.08
C ILE A 137 21.87 -3.36 16.51
N LYS A 138 22.63 -4.45 16.46
CA LYS A 138 22.22 -5.79 16.01
C LYS A 138 23.16 -6.86 16.60
N PRO A 139 22.82 -8.15 16.62
CA PRO A 139 23.63 -9.17 17.30
C PRO A 139 25.07 -9.32 16.80
N ALA A 140 25.36 -8.91 15.56
CA ALA A 140 26.71 -8.91 15.01
C ALA A 140 27.61 -7.79 15.56
N ASN A 141 27.01 -6.69 16.03
CA ASN A 141 27.73 -5.50 16.52
C ASN A 141 27.82 -5.44 18.06
N VAL A 142 27.51 -6.55 18.74
CA VAL A 142 27.59 -6.69 20.19
C VAL A 142 28.35 -7.97 20.51
N MET A 143 29.47 -7.87 21.22
CA MET A 143 30.32 -8.98 21.63
C MET A 143 30.23 -9.23 23.13
N LEU A 144 30.13 -10.49 23.54
CA LEU A 144 30.40 -10.95 24.89
C LEU A 144 31.86 -11.39 24.95
N THR A 145 32.68 -10.76 25.78
CA THR A 145 34.09 -11.14 25.95
C THR A 145 34.22 -12.41 26.79
N ASP A 146 35.39 -13.05 26.77
CA ASP A 146 35.67 -14.26 27.55
C ASP A 146 35.57 -14.00 29.08
N GLU A 147 35.72 -12.75 29.53
CA GLU A 147 35.50 -12.32 30.92
C GLU A 147 34.01 -12.07 31.26
N GLY A 148 33.08 -12.37 30.35
CA GLY A 148 31.63 -12.24 30.57
C GLY A 148 31.08 -10.82 30.44
N MET A 149 31.83 -9.89 29.85
CA MET A 149 31.45 -8.48 29.69
C MET A 149 30.96 -8.18 28.27
N VAL A 150 29.89 -7.39 28.14
CA VAL A 150 29.41 -6.91 26.85
C VAL A 150 30.27 -5.75 26.35
N LYS A 151 30.63 -5.81 25.07
CA LYS A 151 31.27 -4.77 24.27
C LYS A 151 30.42 -4.48 23.05
N VAL A 152 29.84 -3.28 22.99
CA VAL A 152 29.17 -2.76 21.79
C VAL A 152 30.24 -2.22 20.83
N LEU A 153 30.25 -2.78 19.62
CA LEU A 153 31.19 -2.50 18.54
C LEU A 153 30.69 -1.35 17.65
N ASP A 154 31.55 -0.79 16.80
CA ASP A 154 31.16 0.02 15.63
C ASP A 154 30.31 1.29 15.88
N PHE A 155 30.51 1.98 17.01
CA PHE A 155 29.85 3.27 17.26
C PHE A 155 30.14 4.34 16.19
N GLY A 156 29.08 5.07 15.80
CA GLY A 156 29.17 6.40 15.20
C GLY A 156 29.36 6.46 13.68
N ILE A 157 29.91 5.42 13.05
CA ILE A 157 30.21 5.36 11.59
C ILE A 157 28.93 5.29 10.73
N ALA A 158 27.75 5.17 11.33
CA ALA A 158 26.49 5.16 10.59
C ALA A 158 26.14 6.54 9.99
N LYS A 159 26.46 7.65 10.68
CA LYS A 159 26.18 9.00 10.16
C LYS A 159 26.95 9.32 8.88
N PHE A 160 28.15 8.79 8.71
CA PHE A 160 28.91 8.81 7.45
C PHE A 160 28.10 8.22 6.27
N LEU A 161 27.35 7.14 6.49
CA LEU A 161 26.52 6.48 5.47
C LEU A 161 25.19 7.23 5.23
N ASP A 162 24.52 7.65 6.30
CA ASP A 162 23.31 8.48 6.20
C ASP A 162 23.63 9.81 5.48
N ALA A 163 24.84 10.37 5.66
CA ALA A 163 25.29 11.59 5.01
C ALA A 163 25.55 11.44 3.49
N THR A 164 26.11 10.32 3.03
CA THR A 164 26.19 9.99 1.59
C THR A 164 24.84 9.85 0.91
N THR A 165 23.77 9.66 1.68
CA THR A 165 22.42 9.35 1.19
C THR A 165 21.39 10.41 1.60
N GLY A 166 21.84 11.57 2.09
CA GLY A 166 20.97 12.71 2.40
C GLY A 166 19.94 12.45 3.50
N GLY A 167 20.21 11.52 4.42
CA GLY A 167 19.26 11.08 5.45
C GLY A 167 18.19 10.10 4.96
N ARG A 168 18.29 9.57 3.74
CA ARG A 168 17.41 8.52 3.20
C ARG A 168 18.26 7.42 2.57
N LEU A 169 18.55 6.36 3.32
CA LEU A 169 19.47 5.30 2.89
C LEU A 169 19.06 4.68 1.54
N THR A 170 19.71 5.12 0.45
CA THR A 170 19.48 4.57 -0.89
C THR A 170 19.98 3.14 -0.94
N VAL A 171 19.15 2.22 -1.44
CA VAL A 171 19.48 0.79 -1.50
C VAL A 171 20.66 0.55 -2.45
N THR A 172 21.86 0.44 -1.89
CA THR A 172 22.99 -0.21 -2.56
C THR A 172 22.79 -1.72 -2.53
N THR A 173 23.05 -2.39 -3.65
CA THR A 173 22.83 -3.84 -3.86
C THR A 173 23.57 -4.73 -2.85
N ASP A 174 24.63 -4.21 -2.21
CA ASP A 174 25.44 -4.90 -1.19
C ASP A 174 25.01 -4.62 0.26
N SER A 175 23.96 -3.83 0.50
CA SER A 175 23.40 -3.63 1.85
C SER A 175 22.71 -4.92 2.33
N PRO A 176 23.21 -5.63 3.36
CA PRO A 176 22.66 -6.93 3.71
C PRO A 176 21.24 -6.78 4.27
N VAL A 177 20.29 -7.55 3.73
CA VAL A 177 18.87 -7.57 4.18
C VAL A 177 18.77 -7.69 5.71
N GLY A 178 19.60 -8.54 6.32
CA GLY A 178 19.73 -8.70 7.78
C GLY A 178 20.37 -7.52 8.54
N THR A 179 20.41 -6.31 7.98
CA THR A 179 20.59 -5.05 8.74
C THR A 179 19.28 -4.27 8.85
N LEU A 180 18.33 -4.46 7.91
CA LEU A 180 17.02 -3.83 7.97
C LEU A 180 16.19 -4.36 9.15
N SER A 181 16.35 -5.64 9.52
CA SER A 181 15.63 -6.35 10.59
C SER A 181 15.72 -5.75 12.01
N TYR A 182 16.52 -4.70 12.19
CA TYR A 182 16.75 -4.00 13.46
C TYR A 182 16.57 -2.48 13.33
N MET A 183 16.12 -1.98 12.18
CA MET A 183 16.13 -0.56 11.86
C MET A 183 14.85 0.13 12.33
N ALA A 184 14.99 1.30 12.98
CA ALA A 184 13.87 2.02 13.58
C ALA A 184 12.99 2.75 12.54
N PRO A 185 11.68 2.93 12.80
CA PRO A 185 10.73 3.58 11.88
C PRO A 185 11.20 4.92 11.31
N GLU A 186 11.79 5.76 12.16
CA GLU A 186 12.26 7.12 11.86
C GLU A 186 13.44 7.18 10.90
N ARG A 187 14.10 6.05 10.61
CA ARG A 187 15.13 5.93 9.56
C ARG A 187 14.56 5.63 8.17
N PHE A 188 13.25 5.40 8.08
CA PHE A 188 12.51 5.21 6.83
C PHE A 188 11.56 6.38 6.55
N THR A 189 10.96 6.97 7.60
CA THR A 189 10.18 8.21 7.53
C THR A 189 11.09 9.44 7.72
N ARG A 190 10.57 10.67 7.57
CA ARG A 190 11.36 11.90 7.81
C ARG A 190 11.40 12.29 9.30
N GLY A 191 11.64 11.31 10.18
CA GLY A 191 11.64 11.52 11.63
C GLY A 191 12.92 12.17 12.16
N ALA A 192 12.93 12.47 13.47
CA ALA A 192 14.11 12.96 14.17
C ALA A 192 14.74 11.82 15.00
N ASP A 193 15.94 11.38 14.62
CA ASP A 193 16.73 10.40 15.38
C ASP A 193 17.19 10.96 16.74
N ASP A 194 16.68 10.44 17.85
CA ASP A 194 17.27 10.60 19.19
C ASP A 194 17.88 9.27 19.70
N GLY A 195 18.26 9.18 20.98
CA GLY A 195 18.82 7.94 21.54
C GLY A 195 17.88 6.73 21.48
N ARG A 196 16.57 6.95 21.40
CA ARG A 196 15.54 5.90 21.35
C ARG A 196 15.47 5.19 20.00
N THR A 197 16.15 5.70 18.98
CA THR A 197 16.46 4.97 17.73
C THR A 197 17.30 3.72 18.03
N ASP A 198 18.28 3.82 18.93
CA ASP A 198 19.09 2.67 19.35
C ASP A 198 18.34 1.74 20.30
N VAL A 199 17.40 2.28 21.09
CA VAL A 199 16.55 1.50 22.00
C VAL A 199 15.60 0.59 21.21
N TYR A 200 15.06 1.07 20.08
CA TYR A 200 14.28 0.23 19.16
C TYR A 200 15.11 -0.92 18.58
N ALA A 201 16.31 -0.61 18.07
CA ALA A 201 17.22 -1.60 17.50
C ALA A 201 17.70 -2.64 18.54
N LEU A 202 17.90 -2.21 19.78
CA LEU A 202 18.08 -3.11 20.92
C LEU A 202 16.82 -3.95 21.21
N GLY A 203 15.63 -3.37 21.07
CA GLY A 203 14.35 -4.10 21.17
C GLY A 203 14.27 -5.27 20.18
N CYS A 204 14.67 -5.05 18.92
CA CYS A 204 14.77 -6.11 17.91
C CYS A 204 15.80 -7.18 18.29
N THR A 205 16.97 -6.75 18.80
CA THR A 205 18.05 -7.65 19.25
C THR A 205 17.64 -8.48 20.47
N VAL A 206 16.91 -7.90 21.42
CA VAL A 206 16.38 -8.57 22.61
C VAL A 206 15.26 -9.54 22.24
N TYR A 207 14.38 -9.15 21.32
CA TYR A 207 13.35 -10.03 20.78
C TYR A 207 13.96 -11.32 20.22
N GLU A 208 14.98 -11.21 19.38
CA GLU A 208 15.69 -12.35 18.82
C GLU A 208 16.42 -13.18 19.88
N MET A 209 17.08 -12.56 20.87
CA MET A 209 17.67 -13.28 22.01
C MET A 209 16.63 -14.06 22.83
N LEU A 210 15.39 -13.59 22.90
CA LEU A 210 14.30 -14.32 23.55
C LEU A 210 13.75 -15.45 22.67
N THR A 211 13.50 -15.21 21.39
CA THR A 211 12.67 -16.10 20.54
C THR A 211 13.43 -16.88 19.47
N GLY A 212 14.70 -16.56 19.19
CA GLY A 212 15.53 -17.19 18.15
C GLY A 212 15.35 -16.66 16.73
N ALA A 213 14.56 -15.60 16.54
CA ALA A 213 14.32 -14.94 15.26
C ALA A 213 13.91 -13.47 15.49
N PRO A 214 14.22 -12.53 14.58
CA PRO A 214 13.83 -11.12 14.70
C PRO A 214 12.31 -10.91 14.80
N PRO A 215 11.86 -9.73 15.28
CA PRO A 215 10.43 -9.43 15.46
C PRO A 215 9.65 -9.42 14.14
N PHE A 216 10.32 -9.11 13.04
CA PHE A 216 9.81 -9.15 11.67
C PHE A 216 10.77 -9.98 10.82
N ASP A 217 10.21 -10.80 9.94
CA ASP A 217 10.94 -11.63 8.98
C ASP A 217 10.20 -11.54 7.64
N SER A 218 10.93 -11.16 6.59
CA SER A 218 10.36 -10.91 5.26
C SER A 218 11.45 -10.99 4.18
N ALA A 219 11.10 -11.59 3.04
CA ALA A 219 12.03 -11.88 1.95
C ALA A 219 12.39 -10.65 1.08
N SER A 220 11.71 -9.51 1.24
CA SER A 220 12.01 -8.28 0.48
C SER A 220 12.30 -7.10 1.40
N ALA A 221 13.26 -6.26 0.98
CA ALA A 221 13.63 -5.05 1.71
C ALA A 221 12.43 -4.08 1.89
N PRO A 222 11.60 -3.78 0.86
CA PRO A 222 10.46 -2.88 1.03
C PRO A 222 9.40 -3.42 1.99
N ALA A 223 9.11 -4.72 1.98
CA ALA A 223 8.17 -5.31 2.93
C ALA A 223 8.72 -5.30 4.36
N LEU A 224 10.01 -5.58 4.56
CA LEU A 224 10.64 -5.47 5.87
C LEU A 224 10.67 -4.01 6.39
N MET A 225 10.85 -3.03 5.50
CA MET A 225 10.67 -1.60 5.83
C MET A 225 9.22 -1.29 6.24
N HIS A 226 8.22 -1.81 5.52
CA HIS A 226 6.81 -1.71 5.92
C HIS A 226 6.57 -2.30 7.31
N CYS A 227 7.09 -3.50 7.60
CA CYS A 227 6.98 -4.11 8.93
C CYS A 227 7.54 -3.18 10.01
N HIS A 228 8.73 -2.61 9.78
CA HIS A 228 9.38 -1.71 10.72
C HIS A 228 8.64 -0.38 10.91
N VAL A 229 8.04 0.21 9.88
CA VAL A 229 7.26 1.46 10.01
C VAL A 229 5.87 1.22 10.61
N TYR A 230 5.11 0.24 10.12
CA TYR A 230 3.66 0.13 10.39
C TYR A 230 3.25 -1.08 11.24
N GLU A 231 3.88 -2.25 11.11
CA GLU A 231 3.38 -3.46 11.77
C GLU A 231 3.75 -3.58 13.25
N THR A 232 2.79 -3.93 14.11
CA THR A 232 3.07 -4.22 15.53
C THR A 232 3.68 -5.62 15.67
N PRO A 233 4.81 -5.81 16.37
CA PRO A 233 5.46 -7.11 16.50
C PRO A 233 4.64 -8.08 17.37
N GLN A 234 4.65 -9.37 17.01
CA GLN A 234 4.05 -10.43 17.81
C GLN A 234 4.74 -10.54 19.17
N LYS A 235 4.00 -10.51 20.29
CA LYS A 235 4.57 -10.59 21.66
C LYS A 235 5.58 -11.76 21.85
N PRO A 236 6.76 -11.54 22.47
CA PRO A 236 7.75 -12.59 22.75
C PRO A 236 7.19 -13.84 23.40
N SER A 237 6.27 -13.71 24.37
CA SER A 237 5.65 -14.84 25.09
C SER A 237 4.88 -15.81 24.17
N VAL A 238 4.43 -15.35 23.00
CA VAL A 238 3.70 -16.17 22.02
C VAL A 238 4.66 -17.04 21.20
N ARG A 239 5.89 -16.58 20.95
CA ARG A 239 6.94 -17.40 20.30
C ARG A 239 7.71 -18.27 21.31
N ARG A 240 7.86 -17.81 22.55
CA ARG A 240 8.46 -18.57 23.66
C ARG A 240 7.51 -18.59 24.87
N PRO A 241 6.58 -19.56 24.93
CA PRO A 241 5.74 -19.77 26.09
C PRO A 241 6.57 -19.94 27.36
N GLY A 242 6.14 -19.33 28.46
CA GLY A 242 6.84 -19.34 29.75
C GLY A 242 7.70 -18.11 30.04
N LEU A 243 7.84 -17.15 29.12
CA LEU A 243 8.39 -15.83 29.45
C LEU A 243 7.45 -15.07 30.39
N ALA A 244 8.01 -14.35 31.37
CA ALA A 244 7.24 -13.47 32.24
C ALA A 244 6.55 -12.32 31.46
N PRO A 245 5.31 -11.90 31.81
CA PRO A 245 4.58 -10.86 31.07
C PRO A 245 5.30 -9.51 30.94
N ALA A 246 6.21 -9.19 31.86
CA ALA A 246 7.02 -7.98 31.82
C ALA A 246 8.00 -7.94 30.62
N TRP A 247 8.33 -9.08 30.00
CA TRP A 247 9.05 -9.11 28.71
C TRP A 247 8.20 -8.58 27.56
N ASP A 248 6.92 -8.93 27.50
CA ASP A 248 6.02 -8.43 26.47
C ASP A 248 5.79 -6.91 26.61
N GLU A 249 5.71 -6.41 27.85
CA GLU A 249 5.59 -4.98 28.13
C GLU A 249 6.86 -4.22 27.73
N LEU A 250 8.04 -4.64 28.21
CA LEU A 250 9.29 -3.93 27.95
C LEU A 250 9.66 -3.97 26.47
N VAL A 251 9.63 -5.14 25.83
CA VAL A 251 9.97 -5.29 24.41
C VAL A 251 8.91 -4.59 23.53
N GLY A 252 7.64 -4.61 23.92
CA GLY A 252 6.58 -3.84 23.26
C GLY A 252 6.84 -2.33 23.29
N ARG A 253 7.19 -1.78 24.48
CA ARG A 253 7.54 -0.36 24.64
C ARG A 253 8.81 0.05 23.90
N MET A 254 9.81 -0.83 23.82
CA MET A 254 11.02 -0.56 23.04
C MET A 254 10.76 -0.55 21.52
N LEU A 255 9.79 -1.36 21.05
CA LEU A 255 9.41 -1.48 19.64
C LEU A 255 8.21 -0.60 19.23
N ALA A 256 7.82 0.37 20.08
CA ALA A 256 6.77 1.34 19.76
C ALA A 256 7.11 2.15 18.50
N LYS A 257 6.11 2.48 17.69
CA LYS A 257 6.34 3.23 16.44
C LYS A 257 6.66 4.70 16.71
N PRO A 258 5.88 5.46 17.50
CA PRO A 258 6.27 6.79 17.93
C PRO A 258 7.59 6.73 18.70
N VAL A 259 8.45 7.74 18.50
CA VAL A 259 9.78 7.77 19.15
C VAL A 259 9.63 8.07 20.64
N ASP A 260 8.72 8.95 21.01
CA ASP A 260 8.49 9.44 22.37
C ASP A 260 7.88 8.41 23.34
N GLU A 261 7.10 7.43 22.84
CA GLU A 261 6.58 6.31 23.62
C GLU A 261 7.68 5.36 24.14
N ARG A 262 8.85 5.35 23.49
CA ARG A 262 9.96 4.44 23.83
C ARG A 262 10.71 4.93 25.08
N PRO A 263 11.15 4.01 25.97
CA PRO A 263 12.00 4.37 27.10
C PRO A 263 13.36 4.89 26.63
N THR A 264 13.99 5.73 27.44
CA THR A 264 15.43 6.04 27.30
C THR A 264 16.30 4.82 27.61
N ALA A 265 17.57 4.86 27.22
CA ALA A 265 18.52 3.78 27.54
C ALA A 265 18.67 3.59 29.06
N GLU A 266 18.68 4.68 29.84
CA GLU A 266 18.71 4.65 31.31
C GLU A 266 17.48 3.97 31.94
N GLU A 267 16.28 4.20 31.40
CA GLU A 267 15.03 3.56 31.85
C GLU A 267 14.98 2.09 31.44
N ALA A 268 15.29 1.77 30.17
CA ALA A 268 15.35 0.40 29.67
C ALA A 268 16.35 -0.44 30.49
N ARG A 269 17.52 0.14 30.84
CA ARG A 269 18.50 -0.48 31.74
C ARG A 269 17.90 -0.85 33.10
N ALA A 270 17.15 0.06 33.74
CA ALA A 270 16.55 -0.20 35.05
C ALA A 270 15.47 -1.30 34.98
N LEU A 271 14.71 -1.36 33.90
CA LEU A 271 13.71 -2.39 33.65
C LEU A 271 14.36 -3.76 33.37
N PHE A 272 15.45 -3.82 32.60
CA PHE A 272 16.23 -5.06 32.43
C PHE A 272 16.94 -5.51 33.72
N GLU A 273 17.49 -4.61 34.52
CA GLU A 273 18.07 -4.95 35.82
C GLU A 273 17.01 -5.49 36.79
N THR A 274 15.76 -5.01 36.71
CA THR A 274 14.62 -5.55 37.47
C THR A 274 14.21 -6.94 36.97
N LEU A 275 14.14 -7.14 35.64
CA LEU A 275 13.86 -8.45 35.03
C LEU A 275 14.92 -9.51 35.38
N ALA A 276 16.20 -9.13 35.38
CA ALA A 276 17.28 -10.05 35.74
C ALA A 276 17.12 -10.60 37.17
N VAL A 277 16.75 -9.75 38.13
CA VAL A 277 16.49 -10.18 39.52
C VAL A 277 15.23 -11.04 39.64
N ALA A 278 14.20 -10.75 38.83
CA ALA A 278 12.96 -11.53 38.83
C ALA A 278 13.11 -12.93 38.22
N GLU A 279 13.86 -13.05 37.11
CA GLU A 279 14.12 -14.33 36.43
C GLU A 279 15.17 -15.19 37.16
N ALA A 280 16.09 -14.59 37.93
CA ALA A 280 17.07 -15.30 38.76
C ALA A 280 16.47 -15.94 40.03
N ALA A 281 15.21 -15.65 40.36
CA ALA A 281 14.55 -16.20 41.54
C ALA A 281 14.16 -17.69 41.31
N PRO A 282 14.68 -18.65 42.10
CA PRO A 282 14.32 -20.05 41.91
C PRO A 282 12.83 -20.26 42.18
N PRO A 283 12.11 -21.06 41.36
CA PRO A 283 10.68 -21.24 41.49
C PRO A 283 10.34 -21.91 42.83
N LEU A 284 9.62 -21.18 43.69
CA LEU A 284 9.14 -21.68 44.99
C LEU A 284 8.02 -22.72 44.77
N SER A 285 8.44 -23.96 44.59
CA SER A 285 7.55 -25.12 44.48
C SER A 285 7.07 -25.57 45.86
N GLU A 286 5.98 -24.97 46.38
CA GLU A 286 4.94 -25.76 47.05
C GLU A 286 3.60 -25.04 47.22
N SER A 287 2.61 -25.80 47.67
CA SER A 287 1.19 -25.48 47.83
C SER A 287 0.88 -24.35 48.82
N ALA A 288 -0.27 -23.68 48.65
CA ALA A 288 -1.02 -23.20 49.82
C ALA A 288 -1.47 -24.42 50.64
N PRO A 289 -1.28 -24.45 51.98
CA PRO A 289 -1.67 -23.40 52.94
C PRO A 289 -0.51 -23.09 53.95
N PRO A 290 -0.69 -22.53 55.17
CA PRO A 290 -1.88 -21.94 55.82
C PRO A 290 -1.63 -20.50 56.37
N LEU A 291 -2.39 -20.12 57.41
CA LEU A 291 -2.28 -18.86 58.16
C LEU A 291 -0.91 -18.66 58.86
N PRO A 292 -0.53 -17.41 59.20
CA PRO A 292 0.79 -17.10 59.74
C PRO A 292 0.97 -17.52 61.19
N ASP A 293 2.24 -17.72 61.58
CA ASP A 293 2.68 -17.80 62.98
C ASP A 293 3.66 -16.64 63.29
N HIS A 294 3.95 -16.42 64.57
CA HIS A 294 4.31 -15.11 65.11
C HIS A 294 5.78 -14.69 65.00
N THR A 295 5.98 -13.36 64.89
CA THR A 295 7.18 -12.56 65.25
C THR A 295 8.52 -12.94 64.58
N ALA A 296 9.07 -12.15 63.65
CA ALA A 296 9.60 -10.79 63.80
C ALA A 296 10.83 -10.65 64.73
N LEU A 297 11.98 -10.23 64.16
CA LEU A 297 12.69 -8.99 64.50
C LEU A 297 13.90 -8.76 63.55
N PRO A 298 14.19 -7.51 63.09
CA PRO A 298 15.32 -7.22 62.22
C PRO A 298 16.50 -6.51 62.92
N GLY A 299 17.74 -6.92 62.60
CA GLY A 299 18.98 -6.18 62.92
C GLY A 299 19.41 -6.20 64.40
N GLN A 300 20.58 -5.68 64.78
CA GLN A 300 21.82 -5.27 64.08
C GLN A 300 22.92 -5.14 65.18
N HIS A 301 24.22 -5.04 64.81
CA HIS A 301 25.26 -4.17 65.45
C HIS A 301 26.70 -4.71 65.32
N SER A 302 27.63 -3.82 64.95
CA SER A 302 29.02 -3.67 65.46
C SER A 302 29.73 -2.59 64.61
N ALA A 303 30.49 -1.63 65.15
CA ALA A 303 30.85 -1.28 66.53
C ALA A 303 31.02 0.27 66.62
N SER A 304 31.25 0.96 67.76
CA SER A 304 31.87 0.59 69.04
C SER A 304 31.40 1.49 70.22
N ILE A 305 31.85 1.17 71.46
CA ILE A 305 31.83 1.95 72.73
C ILE A 305 30.60 1.67 73.66
N GLU A 306 30.85 1.55 74.98
CA GLU A 306 29.94 1.08 76.08
C GLU A 306 29.52 2.23 77.05
N PRO A 307 28.89 2.05 78.26
CA PRO A 307 28.09 0.93 78.87
C PRO A 307 26.77 1.33 79.68
N GLY A 308 25.84 0.38 80.01
CA GLY A 308 25.00 0.42 81.28
C GLY A 308 23.44 0.17 81.36
N SER A 309 22.99 -1.05 81.81
CA SER A 309 21.86 -1.49 82.73
C SER A 309 20.30 -1.10 82.73
N SER A 310 19.41 -2.14 82.63
CA SER A 310 18.20 -2.61 83.47
C SER A 310 16.65 -2.19 83.38
N ASP A 311 15.76 -3.23 83.23
CA ASP A 311 14.43 -3.64 83.89
C ASP A 311 12.89 -3.25 83.56
N ARG A 312 12.02 -4.28 83.27
CA ARG A 312 10.60 -4.70 83.73
C ARG A 312 9.14 -4.23 83.27
N VAL A 313 8.28 -5.22 82.83
CA VAL A 313 6.86 -5.68 83.27
C VAL A 313 5.43 -5.34 82.63
N SER A 314 4.72 -6.42 82.16
CA SER A 314 3.27 -6.93 82.06
C SER A 314 1.89 -6.18 81.87
N ALA A 315 0.93 -6.73 81.05
CA ALA A 315 -0.31 -7.51 81.44
C ALA A 315 -1.59 -7.55 80.48
N HIS A 316 -2.18 -8.77 80.24
CA HIS A 316 -3.60 -9.09 79.82
C HIS A 316 -4.14 -8.68 78.40
N ARG A 317 -5.34 -9.05 77.83
CA ARG A 317 -6.43 -10.12 77.86
C ARG A 317 -7.60 -9.65 76.87
N SER A 318 -8.59 -10.30 76.19
CA SER A 318 -9.28 -11.61 75.83
C SER A 318 -10.24 -11.32 74.59
N GLU A 319 -11.30 -11.99 74.03
CA GLU A 319 -12.11 -13.28 73.90
C GLU A 319 -13.16 -13.02 72.73
N GLN A 320 -14.14 -13.80 72.19
CA GLN A 320 -14.82 -15.14 72.27
C GLN A 320 -15.63 -15.39 70.92
N ASP A 321 -16.22 -16.56 70.59
CA ASP A 321 -16.83 -16.87 69.25
C ASP A 321 -17.99 -17.94 69.17
N PRO A 322 -18.97 -17.88 68.19
CA PRO A 322 -20.04 -18.90 67.96
C PRO A 322 -20.41 -19.32 66.47
N ALA A 323 -20.98 -20.52 66.25
CA ALA A 323 -21.54 -21.08 64.96
C ALA A 323 -22.62 -22.20 65.22
N PRO A 324 -23.24 -22.98 64.28
CA PRO A 324 -23.27 -23.06 62.77
C PRO A 324 -24.76 -22.99 62.22
N ALA A 325 -25.38 -23.66 61.19
CA ALA A 325 -25.22 -24.60 60.02
C ALA A 325 -26.56 -24.51 59.17
N PRO A 326 -27.02 -25.42 58.24
CA PRO A 326 -26.46 -26.43 57.30
C PRO A 326 -26.94 -26.24 55.79
N ALA A 327 -26.80 -27.21 54.86
CA ALA A 327 -27.34 -27.14 53.47
C ALA A 327 -27.58 -28.50 52.69
N PRO A 328 -28.47 -28.56 51.66
CA PRO A 328 -28.73 -29.70 50.71
C PRO A 328 -28.42 -29.38 49.20
N ALA A 329 -28.45 -30.26 48.16
CA ALA A 329 -28.36 -31.74 48.03
C ALA A 329 -27.82 -32.25 46.62
N PRO A 330 -28.55 -32.87 45.62
CA PRO A 330 -27.93 -33.77 44.60
C PRO A 330 -28.06 -33.39 43.08
N ALA A 331 -27.62 -34.25 42.14
CA ALA A 331 -27.24 -33.90 40.74
C ALA A 331 -27.33 -35.04 39.67
N PRO A 332 -26.82 -34.85 38.42
CA PRO A 332 -25.73 -35.71 37.88
C PRO A 332 -24.68 -34.99 36.98
N ALA A 333 -23.68 -35.72 36.44
CA ALA A 333 -22.55 -35.19 35.63
C ALA A 333 -22.05 -36.16 34.51
N PRO A 334 -21.27 -35.68 33.50
CA PRO A 334 -20.59 -36.49 32.47
C PRO A 334 -19.05 -36.64 32.69
N ALA A 335 -18.37 -37.46 31.87
CA ALA A 335 -16.98 -37.92 32.08
C ALA A 335 -16.06 -37.80 30.80
N PRO A 336 -14.98 -38.59 30.56
CA PRO A 336 -13.65 -38.03 30.27
C PRO A 336 -13.15 -38.17 28.80
N ALA A 337 -12.01 -37.54 28.50
CA ALA A 337 -11.40 -37.47 27.17
C ALA A 337 -10.58 -38.73 26.76
N LEU A 338 -10.38 -38.90 25.45
CA LEU A 338 -9.61 -39.97 24.82
C LEU A 338 -8.31 -39.44 24.17
N ALA A 339 -7.36 -40.35 23.91
CA ALA A 339 -5.98 -40.05 23.52
C ALA A 339 -5.80 -39.68 22.02
N PRO A 340 -4.72 -38.94 21.66
CA PRO A 340 -4.41 -38.55 20.27
C PRO A 340 -3.88 -39.69 19.39
N ALA A 341 -4.01 -39.52 18.08
CA ALA A 341 -3.52 -40.43 17.03
C ALA A 341 -2.04 -40.17 16.66
N PRO A 342 -1.33 -41.13 16.02
CA PRO A 342 0.12 -41.05 15.81
C PRO A 342 0.55 -40.17 14.62
N THR A 343 1.76 -39.61 14.73
CA THR A 343 2.42 -38.80 13.70
C THR A 343 3.07 -39.63 12.58
N PRO A 344 2.96 -39.21 11.30
CA PRO A 344 3.84 -39.68 10.22
C PRO A 344 5.30 -39.23 10.40
N GLY A 345 6.25 -40.00 9.85
CA GLY A 345 7.68 -39.65 9.84
C GLY A 345 8.07 -38.65 8.75
N PRO A 346 9.30 -38.10 8.79
CA PRO A 346 9.74 -37.05 7.87
C PRO A 346 10.05 -37.57 6.47
N PHE A 347 9.59 -36.84 5.44
CA PHE A 347 10.18 -36.89 4.11
C PHE A 347 11.40 -35.97 4.04
N ALA A 348 12.45 -36.41 3.35
CA ALA A 348 13.67 -35.62 3.17
C ALA A 348 13.44 -34.47 2.18
N ALA A 349 14.08 -33.33 2.43
CA ALA A 349 13.99 -32.16 1.57
C ALA A 349 15.03 -32.21 0.44
N GLU A 350 14.57 -32.20 -0.81
CA GLU A 350 15.33 -31.59 -1.90
C GLU A 350 14.87 -30.14 -2.05
N ALA A 351 15.82 -29.20 -2.06
CA ALA A 351 15.52 -27.77 -2.02
C ALA A 351 15.46 -27.16 -3.42
N THR A 352 14.26 -26.82 -3.87
CA THR A 352 14.03 -25.90 -4.98
C THR A 352 13.62 -24.54 -4.40
N PRO A 353 14.14 -23.40 -4.88
CA PRO A 353 13.68 -22.09 -4.42
C PRO A 353 12.17 -21.94 -4.67
N LEU A 354 11.42 -21.52 -3.65
CA LEU A 354 10.02 -21.13 -3.82
C LEU A 354 9.98 -19.87 -4.68
N GLY A 355 9.60 -20.03 -5.95
CA GLY A 355 9.24 -18.91 -6.81
C GLY A 355 8.02 -18.21 -6.21
N VAL A 356 8.18 -16.93 -5.86
CA VAL A 356 7.04 -16.10 -5.45
C VAL A 356 6.25 -15.77 -6.70
N ASP A 357 5.18 -16.52 -6.95
CA ASP A 357 4.36 -16.38 -8.15
C ASP A 357 3.41 -15.18 -7.97
N VAL A 358 3.92 -13.99 -8.28
CA VAL A 358 3.16 -12.73 -8.19
C VAL A 358 2.22 -12.65 -9.40
N THR A 359 1.01 -13.18 -9.20
CA THR A 359 -0.11 -13.03 -10.14
C THR A 359 -0.62 -11.58 -10.20
N SER A 360 -1.57 -11.31 -11.10
CA SER A 360 -1.78 -10.04 -11.79
C SER A 360 -2.39 -8.87 -10.99
N TYR A 361 -1.73 -8.46 -9.91
CA TYR A 361 -1.96 -7.12 -9.34
C TYR A 361 -1.73 -6.03 -10.40
N LEU A 362 -2.48 -4.94 -10.25
CA LEU A 362 -2.38 -3.79 -11.14
C LEU A 362 -0.95 -3.21 -11.07
N LEU A 363 -0.19 -3.43 -12.14
CA LEU A 363 0.91 -2.58 -12.55
C LEU A 363 0.33 -1.19 -12.92
N ALA A 364 -0.08 -0.45 -11.90
CA ALA A 364 -0.37 0.97 -12.00
C ALA A 364 0.97 1.73 -12.00
N PRO A 365 1.11 2.81 -12.80
CA PRO A 365 2.31 3.63 -12.75
C PRO A 365 2.44 4.31 -11.38
N PRO A 366 3.55 4.13 -10.64
CA PRO A 366 3.85 5.00 -9.52
C PRO A 366 4.08 6.42 -10.05
N ARG A 367 3.60 7.44 -9.34
CA ARG A 367 3.90 8.84 -9.70
C ARG A 367 5.41 9.09 -9.61
N PRO A 368 6.00 9.84 -10.54
CA PRO A 368 7.39 10.28 -10.42
C PRO A 368 7.56 11.13 -9.16
N ARG A 369 8.77 11.11 -8.59
CA ARG A 369 9.14 12.04 -7.51
C ARG A 369 9.22 13.45 -8.08
N GLN A 370 8.72 14.45 -7.36
CA GLN A 370 8.92 15.86 -7.73
C GLN A 370 10.41 16.13 -8.02
N PRO A 371 10.77 16.76 -9.15
CA PRO A 371 12.10 17.33 -9.34
C PRO A 371 12.29 18.51 -8.37
N PRO A 372 13.52 18.80 -7.91
CA PRO A 372 13.78 19.93 -7.04
C PRO A 372 13.37 21.25 -7.71
N THR A 373 12.67 22.11 -6.95
CA THR A 373 12.05 23.33 -7.46
C THR A 373 13.07 24.33 -8.02
N VAL A 374 13.10 24.47 -9.34
CA VAL A 374 13.80 25.57 -10.03
C VAL A 374 12.84 26.76 -10.11
N PRO A 375 13.21 27.97 -9.63
CA PRO A 375 12.34 29.13 -9.68
C PRO A 375 11.92 29.47 -11.13
N ALA A 376 10.63 29.37 -11.42
CA ALA A 376 10.10 29.61 -12.76
C ALA A 376 10.29 31.07 -13.19
N ALA A 377 10.95 31.29 -14.33
CA ALA A 377 11.15 32.63 -14.87
C ALA A 377 9.80 33.23 -15.33
N ALA A 378 9.41 34.35 -14.72
CA ALA A 378 8.06 34.93 -14.85
C ALA A 378 7.62 35.23 -16.30
N ARG A 379 6.84 34.31 -16.89
CA ARG A 379 6.18 34.50 -18.20
C ARG A 379 4.93 35.36 -18.05
N ARG A 380 5.01 36.61 -18.50
CA ARG A 380 3.83 37.48 -18.67
C ARG A 380 2.87 36.92 -19.73
N ARG A 381 1.85 36.17 -19.34
CA ARG A 381 0.60 36.03 -20.12
C ARG A 381 -0.28 37.28 -19.86
N GLY A 382 -0.80 37.89 -20.92
CA GLY A 382 -1.58 39.12 -20.83
C GLY A 382 -3.04 38.85 -20.48
N ARG A 383 -3.57 39.48 -19.43
CA ARG A 383 -5.00 39.41 -19.08
C ARG A 383 -5.83 40.16 -20.12
N VAL A 384 -6.67 39.44 -20.87
CA VAL A 384 -7.80 40.03 -21.61
C VAL A 384 -9.03 39.90 -20.71
N ALA A 385 -9.54 41.02 -20.20
CA ALA A 385 -10.72 41.03 -19.35
C ALA A 385 -11.99 40.92 -20.21
N TRP A 386 -12.77 39.86 -20.01
CA TRP A 386 -14.12 39.76 -20.57
C TRP A 386 -15.12 40.44 -19.64
N ILE A 387 -15.77 41.50 -20.15
CA ILE A 387 -16.98 42.07 -19.58
C ILE A 387 -18.12 41.66 -20.52
N GLY A 388 -19.14 41.00 -19.99
CA GLY A 388 -20.18 40.35 -20.79
C GLY A 388 -21.21 41.29 -21.40
N ALA A 389 -21.81 40.85 -22.50
CA ALA A 389 -23.07 41.39 -23.04
C ALA A 389 -23.80 40.32 -23.86
N SER A 390 -24.94 39.82 -23.34
CA SER A 390 -25.77 38.84 -24.03
C SER A 390 -26.62 39.50 -25.12
N VAL A 391 -26.45 39.13 -26.38
CA VAL A 391 -27.35 39.51 -27.49
C VAL A 391 -27.62 38.30 -28.39
N VAL A 392 -28.90 38.03 -28.63
CA VAL A 392 -29.37 36.95 -29.50
C VAL A 392 -29.40 37.40 -30.96
N ALA A 393 -28.88 36.58 -31.87
CA ALA A 393 -29.12 36.70 -33.31
C ALA A 393 -29.25 35.31 -33.95
N VAL A 394 -30.36 35.06 -34.65
CA VAL A 394 -30.64 33.80 -35.36
C VAL A 394 -30.46 34.00 -36.86
N ALA A 395 -29.71 33.11 -37.52
CA ALA A 395 -29.70 32.97 -38.98
C ALA A 395 -29.36 31.51 -39.37
N LEU A 396 -30.06 30.98 -40.38
CA LEU A 396 -29.82 29.65 -40.95
C LEU A 396 -28.85 29.74 -42.14
N VAL A 397 -28.17 28.64 -42.49
CA VAL A 397 -28.49 27.79 -43.66
C VAL A 397 -27.54 26.57 -43.73
N ALA A 398 -28.06 25.45 -44.23
CA ALA A 398 -27.46 24.12 -44.17
C ALA A 398 -26.39 23.83 -45.25
N ALA A 399 -25.55 22.82 -44.98
CA ALA A 399 -24.96 21.91 -45.98
C ALA A 399 -24.48 20.58 -45.35
N VAL A 400 -25.37 19.74 -44.81
CA VAL A 400 -25.00 18.37 -44.41
C VAL A 400 -25.01 17.46 -45.64
N ALA A 401 -23.82 17.06 -46.10
CA ALA A 401 -23.68 16.01 -47.11
C ALA A 401 -23.86 14.64 -46.45
N VAL A 402 -24.65 13.76 -47.07
CA VAL A 402 -24.93 12.42 -46.52
C VAL A 402 -23.74 11.49 -46.74
N LEU A 403 -23.10 11.08 -45.65
CA LEU A 403 -22.36 9.82 -45.55
C LEU A 403 -23.13 8.91 -44.58
N GLN A 404 -23.57 7.75 -45.05
CA GLN A 404 -24.34 6.82 -44.21
C GLN A 404 -23.41 6.03 -43.28
N PRO A 405 -23.74 5.88 -41.99
CA PRO A 405 -23.15 4.82 -41.17
C PRO A 405 -23.61 3.45 -41.71
N PHE A 406 -22.75 2.43 -41.56
CA PHE A 406 -23.02 1.10 -42.09
C PHE A 406 -24.17 0.42 -41.32
N GLY A 407 -25.13 -0.15 -42.06
CA GLY A 407 -26.27 -0.84 -41.46
C GLY A 407 -25.94 -2.23 -40.94
N GLY A 408 -26.27 -2.49 -39.67
CA GLY A 408 -26.65 -3.80 -39.15
C GLY A 408 -28.17 -3.83 -38.98
N GLY A 409 -28.83 -4.93 -39.30
CA GLY A 409 -30.30 -4.98 -39.32
C GLY A 409 -30.93 -5.12 -37.94
N ASP A 410 -31.93 -4.29 -37.65
CA ASP A 410 -32.82 -4.47 -36.51
C ASP A 410 -33.66 -5.76 -36.63
N SER A 411 -34.00 -6.33 -35.49
CA SER A 411 -35.10 -7.28 -35.34
C SER A 411 -35.94 -6.85 -34.14
N ASP A 412 -36.91 -5.96 -34.39
CA ASP A 412 -37.85 -5.47 -33.39
C ASP A 412 -38.73 -6.60 -32.82
N ASP A 413 -39.04 -6.52 -31.53
CA ASP A 413 -40.12 -7.27 -30.89
C ASP A 413 -40.83 -6.39 -29.84
N GLU A 414 -41.79 -5.57 -30.27
CA GLU A 414 -42.49 -4.59 -29.44
C GLU A 414 -43.48 -5.20 -28.43
N GLY A 415 -42.97 -5.58 -27.25
CA GLY A 415 -43.79 -6.00 -26.11
C GLY A 415 -44.51 -4.84 -25.39
N SER A 416 -45.63 -4.33 -25.93
CA SER A 416 -46.35 -3.20 -25.31
C SER A 416 -46.82 -3.48 -23.87
N GLY A 417 -46.40 -2.65 -22.90
CA GLY A 417 -46.72 -2.79 -21.48
C GLY A 417 -47.29 -1.50 -20.87
N LYS A 418 -48.52 -1.55 -20.35
CA LYS A 418 -49.25 -0.36 -19.84
C LYS A 418 -48.66 0.21 -18.55
N ASN A 419 -48.74 1.54 -18.42
CA ASN A 419 -48.60 2.26 -17.15
C ASN A 419 -49.43 1.62 -16.03
N GLY A 420 -48.81 1.38 -14.88
CA GLY A 420 -49.48 0.88 -13.67
C GLY A 420 -48.79 1.38 -12.41
N SER A 421 -49.47 2.26 -11.67
CA SER A 421 -49.00 2.73 -10.36
C SER A 421 -49.03 1.61 -9.32
N GLY A 422 -47.88 1.33 -8.68
CA GLY A 422 -47.78 0.34 -7.62
C GLY A 422 -46.57 0.61 -6.71
N GLY A 423 -46.73 0.39 -5.41
CA GLY A 423 -45.71 0.68 -4.40
C GLY A 423 -44.45 -0.19 -4.52
N SER A 424 -43.38 0.25 -3.85
CA SER A 424 -42.03 -0.34 -3.91
C SER A 424 -42.00 -1.85 -3.74
N LYS A 425 -41.79 -2.57 -4.85
CA LYS A 425 -41.55 -4.01 -4.86
C LYS A 425 -40.09 -4.29 -4.48
N ALA A 426 -39.86 -5.20 -3.55
CA ALA A 426 -38.50 -5.63 -3.20
C ALA A 426 -37.82 -6.31 -4.40
N GLY A 427 -36.58 -5.90 -4.69
CA GLY A 427 -35.81 -6.34 -5.84
C GLY A 427 -34.99 -7.61 -5.59
N LEU A 428 -34.55 -8.24 -6.68
CA LEU A 428 -33.38 -9.11 -6.68
C LEU A 428 -32.16 -8.27 -7.06
N VAL A 429 -31.00 -8.58 -6.49
CA VAL A 429 -29.73 -7.96 -6.86
C VAL A 429 -29.20 -8.65 -8.13
N ALA A 430 -28.79 -7.87 -9.13
CA ALA A 430 -28.13 -8.42 -10.32
C ALA A 430 -26.73 -8.95 -9.96
N PRO A 431 -26.28 -10.11 -10.48
CA PRO A 431 -25.00 -10.69 -10.07
C PRO A 431 -23.77 -9.90 -10.57
N VAL A 432 -23.89 -9.18 -11.68
CA VAL A 432 -22.82 -8.41 -12.32
C VAL A 432 -23.38 -7.11 -12.90
N ALA A 433 -22.63 -6.01 -12.77
CA ALA A 433 -22.96 -4.70 -13.35
C ALA A 433 -22.64 -4.62 -14.86
N LYS A 434 -23.42 -3.81 -15.60
CA LYS A 434 -23.37 -3.63 -17.06
C LYS A 434 -23.31 -2.14 -17.41
N THR A 435 -22.17 -1.51 -17.16
CA THR A 435 -21.99 -0.05 -17.28
C THR A 435 -22.10 0.49 -18.72
N GLN A 436 -22.10 -0.36 -19.75
CA GLN A 436 -22.40 0.05 -21.15
C GLN A 436 -23.77 0.72 -21.29
N THR A 437 -24.67 0.47 -20.33
CA THR A 437 -26.02 1.06 -20.23
C THR A 437 -26.11 2.20 -19.22
N LEU A 438 -24.99 2.83 -18.83
CA LEU A 438 -24.95 3.90 -17.83
C LEU A 438 -25.98 4.99 -18.12
N THR A 439 -27.00 5.11 -17.27
CA THR A 439 -28.07 6.12 -17.38
C THR A 439 -27.90 7.20 -16.32
N LEU A 440 -28.28 8.44 -16.65
CA LEU A 440 -28.51 9.47 -15.64
C LEU A 440 -29.89 9.22 -14.99
N GLY A 441 -29.93 9.23 -13.66
CA GLY A 441 -31.15 9.11 -12.88
C GLY A 441 -31.80 10.47 -12.62
N SER A 442 -33.11 10.46 -12.44
CA SER A 442 -33.87 11.66 -12.10
C SER A 442 -33.67 12.09 -10.63
N ALA A 443 -34.16 13.29 -10.28
CA ALA A 443 -34.36 13.70 -8.90
C ALA A 443 -35.35 12.80 -8.11
N ALA A 444 -36.08 11.90 -8.77
CA ALA A 444 -36.90 10.87 -8.12
C ALA A 444 -36.09 9.57 -7.88
N ASP A 445 -35.26 9.14 -8.85
CA ASP A 445 -34.30 8.03 -8.68
C ASP A 445 -33.33 8.26 -7.51
N SER A 446 -33.02 9.54 -7.27
CA SER A 446 -32.06 10.03 -6.28
C SER A 446 -32.64 10.15 -4.86
N LYS A 447 -33.90 9.77 -4.64
CA LYS A 447 -34.51 9.74 -3.29
C LYS A 447 -34.29 8.40 -2.60
N GLY A 448 -33.99 8.45 -1.30
CA GLY A 448 -33.95 7.25 -0.47
C GLY A 448 -35.36 6.82 0.00
N PRO A 449 -35.45 5.66 0.67
CA PRO A 449 -34.37 4.70 0.88
C PRO A 449 -34.04 3.89 -0.37
N ALA A 450 -32.82 3.34 -0.41
CA ALA A 450 -32.39 2.37 -1.40
C ALA A 450 -33.40 1.21 -1.56
N PRO A 451 -33.62 0.69 -2.78
CA PRO A 451 -34.59 -0.38 -3.02
C PRO A 451 -34.33 -1.61 -2.13
N ALA A 452 -35.34 -2.02 -1.36
CA ALA A 452 -35.21 -3.14 -0.43
C ALA A 452 -34.89 -4.46 -1.18
N VAL A 453 -33.89 -5.18 -0.71
CA VAL A 453 -33.51 -6.50 -1.24
C VAL A 453 -34.48 -7.55 -0.69
N ARG A 454 -35.01 -8.38 -1.59
CA ARG A 454 -35.95 -9.45 -1.23
C ARG A 454 -35.30 -10.46 -0.27
N ASN A 455 -35.99 -10.77 0.82
CA ASN A 455 -35.57 -11.68 1.89
C ASN A 455 -34.36 -11.21 2.74
N ALA A 456 -33.87 -9.98 2.57
CA ALA A 456 -32.79 -9.45 3.41
C ALA A 456 -33.28 -9.05 4.81
N ARG A 457 -32.45 -9.32 5.83
CA ARG A 457 -32.63 -8.87 7.21
C ARG A 457 -31.51 -7.94 7.63
N LYS A 458 -31.77 -7.06 8.60
CA LYS A 458 -30.69 -6.35 9.30
C LYS A 458 -30.11 -7.26 10.38
N GLY A 459 -28.78 -7.34 10.45
CA GLY A 459 -28.07 -8.11 11.47
C GLY A 459 -26.69 -8.59 11.01
N GLY A 460 -25.82 -8.87 11.97
CA GLY A 460 -24.62 -9.70 11.80
C GLY A 460 -23.36 -8.96 11.36
N THR A 461 -22.24 -9.68 11.42
CA THR A 461 -20.90 -9.21 11.03
C THR A 461 -20.50 -9.82 9.70
N VAL A 462 -19.93 -9.02 8.80
CA VAL A 462 -19.26 -9.49 7.58
C VAL A 462 -17.76 -9.40 7.75
N THR A 463 -17.06 -10.54 7.62
CA THR A 463 -15.60 -10.56 7.52
C THR A 463 -15.19 -10.34 6.08
N VAL A 464 -14.25 -9.41 5.85
CA VAL A 464 -13.68 -9.11 4.53
C VAL A 464 -12.19 -9.40 4.57
N LEU A 465 -11.69 -10.13 3.58
CA LEU A 465 -10.31 -10.61 3.51
C LEU A 465 -9.65 -10.06 2.25
N GLU A 466 -8.84 -9.01 2.40
CA GLU A 466 -8.16 -8.34 1.28
C GLU A 466 -6.70 -8.76 1.14
N PRO A 467 -6.18 -8.85 -0.10
CA PRO A 467 -4.79 -9.17 -0.31
C PRO A 467 -3.89 -7.95 -0.08
N GLY A 468 -4.34 -6.77 -0.50
CA GLY A 468 -3.63 -5.51 -0.29
C GLY A 468 -3.63 -5.04 1.16
N GLU A 469 -2.71 -4.14 1.47
CA GLU A 469 -2.71 -3.40 2.73
C GLU A 469 -3.80 -2.33 2.73
N ILE A 470 -4.45 -2.14 3.88
CA ILE A 470 -5.36 -1.02 4.13
C ILE A 470 -4.50 0.15 4.62
N THR A 471 -3.90 0.89 3.69
CA THR A 471 -2.91 1.94 4.01
C THR A 471 -3.56 3.26 4.45
N THR A 472 -4.80 3.52 4.03
CA THR A 472 -5.51 4.78 4.30
C THR A 472 -6.99 4.55 4.65
N VAL A 473 -7.59 5.54 5.31
CA VAL A 473 -9.05 5.71 5.46
C VAL A 473 -9.53 7.08 4.95
N ASP A 474 -8.63 7.88 4.35
CA ASP A 474 -8.89 9.24 3.86
C ASP A 474 -9.34 9.22 2.38
N PRO A 475 -10.52 9.76 2.03
CA PRO A 475 -11.04 9.70 0.66
C PRO A 475 -10.17 10.44 -0.36
N GLY A 476 -9.34 11.41 0.04
CA GLY A 476 -8.37 12.05 -0.85
C GLY A 476 -7.22 11.14 -1.29
N ASN A 477 -6.91 10.10 -0.50
CA ASN A 477 -5.87 9.11 -0.79
C ASN A 477 -6.43 7.71 -1.17
N MET A 478 -7.75 7.52 -1.17
CA MET A 478 -8.42 6.26 -1.54
C MET A 478 -8.43 6.06 -3.07
N TRP A 479 -7.60 5.13 -3.55
CA TRP A 479 -7.39 4.90 -4.99
C TRP A 479 -7.79 3.49 -5.47
N SER A 480 -7.48 2.43 -4.72
CA SER A 480 -7.70 1.06 -5.20
C SER A 480 -9.18 0.66 -5.20
N GLY A 481 -9.53 -0.42 -5.92
CA GLY A 481 -10.89 -0.95 -5.91
C GLY A 481 -11.38 -1.34 -4.50
N ALA A 482 -10.48 -1.83 -3.64
CA ALA A 482 -10.78 -2.09 -2.23
C ALA A 482 -11.06 -0.78 -1.47
N ASP A 483 -10.22 0.25 -1.64
CA ASP A 483 -10.41 1.57 -1.02
C ASP A 483 -11.73 2.21 -1.45
N ARG A 484 -12.10 2.12 -2.73
CA ARG A 484 -13.34 2.68 -3.28
C ARG A 484 -14.58 1.92 -2.77
N LEU A 485 -14.46 0.61 -2.52
CA LEU A 485 -15.53 -0.18 -1.88
C LEU A 485 -15.64 0.09 -0.36
N ILE A 486 -14.52 0.36 0.33
CA ILE A 486 -14.51 0.87 1.71
C ILE A 486 -15.14 2.27 1.77
N SER A 487 -14.76 3.18 0.86
CA SER A 487 -15.33 4.51 0.70
C SER A 487 -16.85 4.44 0.51
N ARG A 488 -17.35 3.49 -0.28
CA ARG A 488 -18.80 3.29 -0.48
C ARG A 488 -19.55 2.85 0.78
N LEU A 489 -18.89 2.37 1.82
CA LEU A 489 -19.49 2.05 3.13
C LEU A 489 -19.38 3.21 4.14
N VAL A 490 -18.24 3.91 4.16
CA VAL A 490 -17.91 4.97 5.15
C VAL A 490 -18.36 6.36 4.72
N TYR A 491 -18.33 6.63 3.41
CA TYR A 491 -18.61 7.94 2.83
C TYR A 491 -19.76 7.91 1.83
N ARG A 492 -20.41 9.05 1.74
CA ARG A 492 -21.36 9.42 0.69
C ARG A 492 -20.74 10.54 -0.11
N SER A 493 -21.06 10.56 -1.40
CA SER A 493 -20.48 11.51 -2.34
C SER A 493 -21.58 12.39 -2.95
N LEU A 494 -21.25 13.39 -3.78
CA LEU A 494 -22.27 14.20 -4.45
C LEU A 494 -23.22 13.33 -5.27
N THR A 495 -22.67 12.43 -6.09
CA THR A 495 -23.40 11.41 -6.85
C THR A 495 -22.98 10.01 -6.40
N ALA A 496 -23.66 8.97 -6.89
CA ALA A 496 -23.23 7.58 -6.74
C ALA A 496 -23.73 6.72 -7.91
N LEU A 497 -23.00 5.65 -8.22
CA LEU A 497 -23.43 4.61 -9.14
C LEU A 497 -24.34 3.61 -8.41
N ARG A 498 -25.54 3.36 -8.95
CA ARG A 498 -26.48 2.34 -8.48
C ARG A 498 -26.79 1.35 -9.60
N THR A 499 -26.45 0.09 -9.39
CA THR A 499 -26.84 -1.00 -10.30
C THR A 499 -28.30 -1.40 -10.06
N LEU A 500 -29.03 -1.65 -11.14
CA LEU A 500 -30.44 -2.05 -11.15
C LEU A 500 -30.59 -3.59 -11.29
N PRO A 501 -31.79 -4.17 -11.06
CA PRO A 501 -31.99 -5.63 -11.07
C PRO A 501 -31.72 -6.36 -12.40
N ASP A 502 -31.61 -5.63 -13.52
CA ASP A 502 -31.22 -6.15 -14.84
C ASP A 502 -29.69 -6.12 -15.09
N GLY A 503 -28.94 -5.55 -14.15
CA GLY A 503 -27.51 -5.29 -14.23
C GLY A 503 -27.14 -3.92 -14.79
N SER A 504 -28.10 -3.13 -15.32
CA SER A 504 -27.81 -1.78 -15.81
C SER A 504 -27.36 -0.87 -14.68
N VAL A 505 -26.50 0.12 -14.97
CA VAL A 505 -26.02 1.08 -13.97
C VAL A 505 -26.68 2.44 -14.19
N ARG A 506 -27.07 3.08 -13.09
CA ARG A 506 -27.66 4.41 -13.07
C ARG A 506 -26.88 5.32 -12.12
N LEU A 507 -26.41 6.45 -12.61
CA LEU A 507 -25.91 7.53 -11.76
C LEU A 507 -27.11 8.17 -11.04
N VAL A 508 -26.99 8.42 -9.74
CA VAL A 508 -28.00 9.13 -8.93
C VAL A 508 -27.34 10.18 -8.05
N GLY A 509 -28.10 11.19 -7.62
CA GLY A 509 -27.68 12.12 -6.57
C GLY A 509 -27.63 11.40 -5.22
N ASP A 510 -26.45 11.31 -4.61
CA ASP A 510 -26.26 10.66 -3.32
C ASP A 510 -26.41 11.68 -2.19
N LEU A 511 -25.46 12.59 -1.99
CA LEU A 511 -25.67 13.78 -1.15
C LEU A 511 -26.38 14.89 -1.93
N ALA A 512 -26.21 14.97 -3.25
CA ALA A 512 -26.98 15.85 -4.12
C ALA A 512 -28.44 15.37 -4.28
N GLN A 513 -29.35 16.29 -4.62
CA GLN A 513 -30.77 16.01 -4.87
C GLN A 513 -31.03 15.27 -6.20
N ASP A 514 -30.11 15.42 -7.16
CA ASP A 514 -30.11 14.82 -8.49
C ASP A 514 -28.66 14.56 -8.96
N THR A 515 -28.47 14.19 -10.23
CA THR A 515 -27.13 13.95 -10.82
C THR A 515 -26.33 15.22 -11.12
N GLY A 516 -26.73 16.38 -10.58
CA GLY A 516 -26.19 17.69 -10.96
C GLY A 516 -26.79 18.20 -12.28
N ARG A 517 -26.65 19.51 -12.49
CA ARG A 517 -27.08 20.23 -13.68
C ARG A 517 -25.86 20.82 -14.37
N SER A 518 -25.63 20.42 -15.62
CA SER A 518 -24.57 20.98 -16.45
C SER A 518 -25.00 22.29 -17.12
N SER A 519 -24.01 23.12 -17.39
CA SER A 519 -24.08 24.46 -17.98
C SER A 519 -22.83 24.66 -18.86
N LEU A 520 -22.83 25.72 -19.68
CA LEU A 520 -21.72 26.08 -20.58
C LEU A 520 -21.15 24.88 -21.38
N ASP A 521 -22.04 24.13 -22.04
CA ASP A 521 -21.72 22.97 -22.89
C ASP A 521 -20.83 21.89 -22.23
N GLY A 522 -21.02 21.66 -20.92
CA GLY A 522 -20.25 20.67 -20.15
C GLY A 522 -19.11 21.23 -19.31
N ARG A 523 -18.86 22.54 -19.38
CA ARG A 523 -17.76 23.23 -18.64
C ARG A 523 -18.15 23.71 -17.24
N GLU A 524 -19.44 23.71 -16.91
CA GLU A 524 -19.93 24.14 -15.60
C GLU A 524 -20.92 23.13 -15.05
N TRP A 525 -20.84 22.84 -13.74
CA TRP A 525 -21.67 21.84 -13.08
C TRP A 525 -22.14 22.31 -11.70
N THR A 526 -23.46 22.53 -11.58
CA THR A 526 -24.12 22.88 -10.32
C THR A 526 -24.74 21.66 -9.66
N PHE A 527 -24.44 21.43 -8.39
CA PHE A 527 -25.10 20.44 -7.53
C PHE A 527 -25.79 21.14 -6.35
N THR A 528 -26.94 20.63 -5.93
CA THR A 528 -27.67 21.11 -4.75
C THR A 528 -27.85 19.95 -3.78
N LEU A 529 -27.42 20.13 -2.53
CA LEU A 529 -27.43 19.12 -1.48
C LEU A 529 -28.83 18.83 -0.93
N LYS A 530 -29.03 17.63 -0.41
CA LYS A 530 -30.24 17.26 0.34
C LYS A 530 -30.27 17.96 1.69
N ALA A 531 -31.48 18.34 2.15
CA ALA A 531 -31.65 18.96 3.45
C ALA A 531 -31.42 17.97 4.62
N GLY A 532 -30.82 18.45 5.71
CA GLY A 532 -30.64 17.67 6.94
C GLY A 532 -29.62 16.53 6.86
N LEU A 533 -28.60 16.68 6.00
CA LEU A 533 -27.43 15.80 5.95
C LEU A 533 -26.50 16.10 7.14
N THR A 534 -25.99 15.06 7.77
CA THR A 534 -25.04 15.17 8.90
C THR A 534 -23.96 14.10 8.84
N TYR A 535 -22.78 14.43 9.36
CA TYR A 535 -21.74 13.47 9.72
C TYR A 535 -22.15 12.59 10.91
N ASN A 536 -21.35 11.57 11.23
CA ASN A 536 -21.57 10.63 12.34
C ASN A 536 -21.53 11.25 13.75
N ASP A 537 -20.84 12.38 13.93
CA ASP A 537 -20.94 13.19 15.16
C ASP A 537 -22.24 14.00 15.24
N GLY A 538 -22.90 14.25 14.11
CA GLY A 538 -24.11 15.05 13.98
C GLY A 538 -23.88 16.50 13.54
N SER A 539 -22.65 16.90 13.22
CA SER A 539 -22.40 18.16 12.52
C SER A 539 -23.03 18.13 11.11
N PRO A 540 -23.52 19.27 10.58
CA PRO A 540 -24.09 19.32 9.25
C PRO A 540 -23.03 19.04 8.17
N VAL A 541 -23.47 18.50 7.04
CA VAL A 541 -22.67 18.46 5.79
C VAL A 541 -23.04 19.69 4.96
N ARG A 542 -22.03 20.37 4.41
CA ARG A 542 -22.14 21.63 3.67
C ARG A 542 -21.47 21.57 2.31
N ALA A 543 -21.82 22.50 1.43
CA ALA A 543 -21.16 22.69 0.13
C ALA A 543 -19.65 22.97 0.27
N GLN A 544 -19.27 23.75 1.29
CA GLN A 544 -17.88 24.11 1.60
C GLN A 544 -17.02 22.87 1.95
N ASP A 545 -17.62 21.84 2.56
CA ASP A 545 -16.91 20.59 2.89
C ASP A 545 -16.50 19.80 1.64
N PHE A 546 -17.11 20.06 0.47
CA PHE A 546 -16.67 19.47 -0.80
C PHE A 546 -15.58 20.31 -1.47
N ALA A 547 -15.69 21.64 -1.43
CA ALA A 547 -14.64 22.53 -1.92
C ALA A 547 -13.32 22.25 -1.18
N TYR A 548 -13.36 22.25 0.15
CA TYR A 548 -12.22 21.93 1.01
C TYR A 548 -11.65 20.52 0.76
N ALA A 549 -12.51 19.51 0.57
CA ALA A 549 -12.06 18.15 0.27
C ALA A 549 -11.28 18.06 -1.05
N VAL A 550 -11.74 18.77 -2.08
CA VAL A 550 -11.04 18.82 -3.38
C VAL A 550 -9.78 19.66 -3.29
N GLU A 551 -9.84 20.86 -2.71
CA GLU A 551 -8.70 21.76 -2.43
C GLU A 551 -7.56 21.02 -1.74
N ARG A 552 -7.84 20.34 -0.62
CA ARG A 552 -6.84 19.57 0.12
C ARG A 552 -6.24 18.45 -0.76
N ALA A 553 -7.06 17.75 -1.55
CA ALA A 553 -6.60 16.71 -2.47
C ALA A 553 -5.79 17.20 -3.70
N LEU A 554 -5.59 18.52 -3.87
CA LEU A 554 -4.69 19.07 -4.89
C LEU A 554 -3.21 18.94 -4.49
N ASP A 555 -2.90 18.91 -3.18
CA ASP A 555 -1.53 18.76 -2.67
C ASP A 555 -0.97 17.39 -3.10
N PRO A 556 0.07 17.33 -3.95
CA PRO A 556 0.63 16.07 -4.43
C PRO A 556 1.58 15.40 -3.43
N ASP A 557 2.01 16.11 -2.38
CA ASP A 557 2.88 15.59 -1.31
C ASP A 557 2.05 15.01 -0.14
N GLU A 558 0.86 15.55 0.17
CA GLU A 558 -0.12 14.95 1.10
C GLU A 558 -1.00 13.88 0.40
N PHE A 559 -1.34 14.06 -0.89
CA PHE A 559 -2.17 13.14 -1.68
C PHE A 559 -1.44 12.54 -2.90
N PRO A 560 -0.28 11.88 -2.71
CA PRO A 560 0.48 11.29 -3.80
C PRO A 560 -0.28 10.15 -4.49
N MET A 561 -1.31 9.58 -3.88
CA MET A 561 -2.17 8.53 -4.47
C MET A 561 -3.55 9.03 -4.93
N GLY A 562 -3.92 10.30 -4.67
CA GLY A 562 -5.24 10.84 -5.03
C GLY A 562 -5.50 10.90 -6.54
N ASP A 563 -6.76 10.75 -6.96
CA ASP A 563 -7.16 10.58 -8.36
C ASP A 563 -6.83 11.79 -9.25
N ARG A 564 -6.01 11.58 -10.31
CA ARG A 564 -5.66 12.62 -11.28
C ARG A 564 -6.85 13.06 -12.13
N THR A 565 -7.85 12.20 -12.38
CA THR A 565 -8.96 12.50 -13.31
C THR A 565 -9.74 13.73 -12.86
N LEU A 566 -10.02 13.87 -11.55
CA LEU A 566 -10.69 15.07 -11.01
C LEU A 566 -9.86 16.34 -11.23
N ARG A 567 -8.56 16.30 -10.89
CA ARG A 567 -7.66 17.47 -11.01
C ARG A 567 -7.48 17.89 -12.47
N SER A 568 -7.37 16.92 -13.38
CA SER A 568 -7.27 17.13 -14.83
C SER A 568 -8.51 17.81 -15.41
N PHE A 569 -9.72 17.43 -14.99
CA PHE A 569 -10.95 18.06 -15.48
C PHE A 569 -11.16 19.47 -14.90
N LEU A 570 -10.64 19.77 -13.69
CA LEU A 570 -10.75 21.08 -13.04
C LEU A 570 -9.68 22.09 -13.50
N LEU A 571 -8.43 21.63 -13.70
CA LEU A 571 -7.25 22.50 -13.90
C LEU A 571 -6.57 22.33 -15.27
N GLY A 572 -6.96 21.33 -16.05
CA GLY A 572 -6.24 20.89 -17.24
C GLY A 572 -5.03 19.99 -16.91
N PRO A 573 -4.51 19.20 -17.87
CA PRO A 573 -3.47 18.20 -17.57
C PRO A 573 -2.11 18.77 -17.14
N GLU A 574 -1.72 19.98 -17.57
CA GLU A 574 -0.42 20.59 -17.17
C GLU A 574 -0.36 20.83 -15.65
N ASP A 575 -1.44 21.34 -15.05
CA ASP A 575 -1.49 21.72 -13.63
C ASP A 575 -2.00 20.58 -12.71
N ALA A 576 -2.58 19.50 -13.27
CA ALA A 576 -3.14 18.37 -12.53
C ALA A 576 -2.10 17.49 -11.79
N ASP A 577 -0.84 17.53 -12.22
CA ASP A 577 0.27 16.81 -11.58
C ASP A 577 0.89 17.58 -10.39
N GLY A 578 0.56 18.85 -10.20
CA GLY A 578 0.86 19.59 -8.97
C GLY A 578 0.79 21.12 -9.12
N ILE A 579 -0.07 21.76 -8.33
CA ILE A 579 -0.07 23.22 -8.19
C ILE A 579 1.21 23.63 -7.45
N GLY A 580 2.12 24.31 -8.16
CA GLY A 580 3.50 24.49 -7.69
C GLY A 580 3.65 25.44 -6.49
N GLY A 581 3.76 24.88 -5.28
CA GLY A 581 4.25 25.58 -4.07
C GLY A 581 3.27 26.52 -3.37
N GLU A 582 2.17 26.91 -4.03
CA GLU A 582 1.01 27.57 -3.43
C GLU A 582 -0.17 26.59 -3.54
N HIS A 583 -0.41 25.79 -2.50
CA HIS A 583 -1.40 24.69 -2.52
C HIS A 583 -2.85 25.19 -2.32
N GLU A 584 -3.20 26.29 -2.99
CA GLU A 584 -4.56 26.87 -3.01
C GLU A 584 -5.22 26.59 -4.37
N MET A 585 -6.51 26.24 -4.36
CA MET A 585 -7.29 26.12 -5.60
C MET A 585 -7.38 27.49 -6.30
N PRO A 586 -7.17 27.59 -7.63
CA PRO A 586 -7.34 28.85 -8.34
C PRO A 586 -8.75 29.44 -8.14
N PRO A 587 -8.88 30.74 -7.83
CA PRO A 587 -10.16 31.32 -7.42
C PRO A 587 -11.18 31.28 -8.56
N GLY A 588 -12.33 30.66 -8.30
CA GLY A 588 -13.42 30.47 -9.27
C GLY A 588 -13.44 29.11 -9.98
N VAL A 589 -12.54 28.16 -9.63
CA VAL A 589 -12.66 26.76 -10.09
C VAL A 589 -13.78 26.01 -9.34
N ILE A 590 -13.99 26.34 -8.06
CA ILE A 590 -15.14 25.89 -7.27
C ILE A 590 -15.78 27.12 -6.61
N GLU A 591 -17.10 27.23 -6.70
CA GLU A 591 -17.90 28.20 -5.95
C GLU A 591 -18.88 27.48 -5.01
N THR A 592 -19.13 28.05 -3.84
CA THR A 592 -20.16 27.55 -2.90
C THR A 592 -21.10 28.70 -2.46
N PRO A 593 -22.09 29.08 -3.30
CA PRO A 593 -22.91 30.29 -3.08
C PRO A 593 -23.75 30.28 -1.79
N ASP A 594 -23.99 29.10 -1.21
CA ASP A 594 -24.67 28.89 0.07
C ASP A 594 -24.22 27.55 0.70
N ASP A 595 -24.66 27.26 1.94
CA ASP A 595 -24.36 25.99 2.66
C ASP A 595 -24.77 24.71 1.88
N SER A 596 -25.61 24.81 0.84
CA SER A 596 -26.22 23.69 0.12
C SER A 596 -25.99 23.66 -1.40
N THR A 597 -25.35 24.67 -1.99
CA THR A 597 -25.08 24.74 -3.44
C THR A 597 -23.58 24.74 -3.69
N ILE A 598 -23.09 23.85 -4.55
CA ILE A 598 -21.72 23.84 -5.07
C ILE A 598 -21.74 23.92 -6.60
N VAL A 599 -20.85 24.74 -7.16
CA VAL A 599 -20.62 24.89 -8.60
C VAL A 599 -19.16 24.55 -8.89
N PHE A 600 -18.92 23.72 -9.89
CA PHE A 600 -17.60 23.44 -10.43
C PHE A 600 -17.47 24.08 -11.81
N HIS A 601 -16.35 24.75 -12.06
CA HIS A 601 -15.97 25.30 -13.36
C HIS A 601 -14.75 24.54 -13.87
N LEU A 602 -14.83 24.02 -15.09
CA LEU A 602 -13.90 23.06 -15.66
C LEU A 602 -13.08 23.72 -16.79
N ASP A 603 -11.82 23.30 -16.95
CA ASP A 603 -10.98 23.73 -18.07
C ASP A 603 -11.55 23.21 -19.42
N GLY A 604 -11.85 21.92 -19.45
CA GLY A 604 -12.47 21.21 -20.57
C GLY A 604 -14.00 21.12 -20.50
N ALA A 605 -14.63 20.76 -21.62
CA ALA A 605 -16.02 20.32 -21.62
C ALA A 605 -16.07 18.86 -21.16
N HIS A 606 -16.71 18.57 -20.02
CA HIS A 606 -16.87 17.22 -19.48
C HIS A 606 -18.32 16.96 -19.09
N PRO A 607 -19.20 16.58 -20.06
CA PRO A 607 -20.61 16.29 -19.84
C PRO A 607 -20.87 15.00 -19.03
N ASP A 608 -19.81 14.32 -18.60
CA ASP A 608 -19.80 13.15 -17.73
C ASP A 608 -19.03 13.39 -16.39
N PHE A 609 -18.62 14.63 -16.10
CA PHE A 609 -17.94 15.02 -14.84
C PHE A 609 -18.70 14.57 -13.58
N ASN A 610 -20.03 14.57 -13.62
CA ASN A 610 -20.88 14.10 -12.52
C ASN A 610 -20.71 12.60 -12.18
N VAL A 611 -20.09 11.80 -13.07
CA VAL A 611 -19.70 10.40 -12.81
C VAL A 611 -18.37 10.31 -12.07
N VAL A 612 -17.43 11.25 -12.28
CA VAL A 612 -16.15 11.32 -11.54
C VAL A 612 -16.40 11.51 -10.04
N LEU A 613 -17.45 12.26 -9.69
CA LEU A 613 -17.90 12.52 -8.32
C LEU A 613 -18.66 11.35 -7.65
N ALA A 614 -18.75 10.17 -8.30
CA ALA A 614 -19.46 9.00 -7.78
C ALA A 614 -18.61 8.07 -6.88
N GLY A 615 -17.41 8.52 -6.51
CA GLY A 615 -16.42 7.81 -5.67
C GLY A 615 -15.83 8.71 -4.57
N PRO A 616 -14.63 8.38 -4.04
CA PRO A 616 -13.97 9.16 -2.98
C PRO A 616 -13.82 10.65 -3.32
N ASN A 617 -13.48 10.94 -4.59
CA ASN A 617 -13.40 12.26 -5.22
C ASN A 617 -14.58 13.20 -4.95
N GLY A 618 -15.78 12.65 -4.72
CA GLY A 618 -16.99 13.44 -4.47
C GLY A 618 -17.43 13.46 -3.01
N ALA A 619 -16.65 12.92 -2.07
CA ALA A 619 -16.97 12.85 -0.65
C ALA A 619 -16.55 14.14 0.10
N PRO A 620 -17.36 14.65 1.04
CA PRO A 620 -17.07 15.89 1.75
C PRO A 620 -16.21 15.66 3.00
N VAL A 621 -15.21 16.51 3.20
CA VAL A 621 -14.33 16.55 4.37
C VAL A 621 -14.46 17.96 4.99
N PRO A 622 -14.82 18.11 6.26
CA PRO A 622 -15.08 19.44 6.81
C PRO A 622 -13.77 20.12 7.25
N GLU A 623 -13.64 21.42 6.96
CA GLU A 623 -12.44 22.26 7.19
C GLU A 623 -11.81 22.10 8.59
N ARG A 624 -12.63 21.85 9.62
CA ARG A 624 -12.23 21.55 11.01
C ARG A 624 -11.30 20.33 11.19
N VAL A 625 -10.95 19.64 10.11
CA VAL A 625 -10.08 18.45 10.06
C VAL A 625 -8.83 18.76 9.24
N SER A 626 -8.34 20.01 9.30
CA SER A 626 -7.15 20.50 8.58
C SER A 626 -5.80 20.15 9.21
N ASP A 627 -5.78 19.34 10.26
CA ASP A 627 -4.61 19.10 11.13
C ASP A 627 -4.33 17.58 11.28
N ILE A 628 -4.42 16.85 10.15
CA ILE A 628 -4.27 15.38 10.10
C ILE A 628 -2.87 14.89 9.74
N SER A 629 -1.92 15.79 9.47
CA SER A 629 -0.53 15.48 9.12
C SER A 629 0.26 14.91 10.33
N GLY A 630 -0.13 13.72 10.77
CA GLY A 630 0.42 13.00 11.92
C GLY A 630 -0.58 12.62 13.02
N THR A 631 -1.89 12.83 12.86
CA THR A 631 -2.88 12.49 13.92
C THR A 631 -3.71 11.24 13.61
N SER A 632 -3.99 10.45 14.65
CA SER A 632 -4.86 9.25 14.60
C SER A 632 -6.36 9.61 14.59
N ALA A 633 -6.71 10.74 13.97
CA ALA A 633 -8.05 11.29 13.96
C ALA A 633 -8.89 10.63 12.85
N LEU A 634 -9.86 9.79 13.25
CA LEU A 634 -10.78 9.16 12.29
C LEU A 634 -11.69 10.22 11.66
N LEU A 635 -11.70 10.27 10.33
CA LEU A 635 -12.49 11.25 9.58
C LEU A 635 -14.00 11.14 9.87
N PRO A 636 -14.71 12.28 9.97
CA PRO A 636 -16.16 12.32 10.05
C PRO A 636 -16.82 11.55 8.89
N SER A 637 -17.65 10.56 9.23
CA SER A 637 -18.24 9.62 8.27
C SER A 637 -19.67 10.05 7.88
N THR A 638 -19.96 10.13 6.58
CA THR A 638 -21.30 10.45 6.05
C THR A 638 -22.11 9.22 5.64
N GLY A 639 -21.46 8.06 5.48
CA GLY A 639 -22.04 6.79 5.08
C GLY A 639 -22.84 6.07 6.17
N PRO A 640 -23.50 4.96 5.82
CA PRO A 640 -24.20 4.08 6.76
C PRO A 640 -23.29 3.43 7.79
N TYR A 641 -21.99 3.40 7.53
CA TYR A 641 -20.97 2.96 8.48
C TYR A 641 -20.02 4.12 8.82
N GLN A 642 -19.43 4.02 10.00
CA GLN A 642 -18.35 4.85 10.49
C GLN A 642 -17.16 3.96 10.83
N ILE A 643 -15.95 4.51 10.78
CA ILE A 643 -14.75 3.79 11.19
C ILE A 643 -14.83 3.56 12.70
N GLY A 644 -14.82 2.29 13.13
CA GLY A 644 -14.82 1.90 14.54
C GLY A 644 -13.41 1.68 15.09
N SER A 645 -12.50 1.16 14.27
CA SER A 645 -11.06 1.16 14.52
C SER A 645 -10.28 0.99 13.23
N PHE A 646 -9.10 1.61 13.16
CA PHE A 646 -8.14 1.47 12.08
C PHE A 646 -6.75 1.41 12.72
N THR A 647 -5.94 0.40 12.39
CA THR A 647 -4.61 0.21 13.01
C THR A 647 -3.46 0.45 12.04
N GLY A 648 -3.73 0.99 10.86
CA GLY A 648 -2.81 0.97 9.72
C GLY A 648 -2.62 -0.45 9.15
N ALA A 649 -2.33 -0.51 7.85
CA ALA A 649 -1.92 -1.65 7.03
C ALA A 649 -2.83 -2.90 6.99
N ARG A 650 -3.34 -3.39 8.12
CA ARG A 650 -3.89 -4.75 8.22
C ARG A 650 -5.31 -4.88 8.77
N ASN A 651 -5.79 -3.96 9.62
CA ASN A 651 -7.12 -4.11 10.23
C ASN A 651 -7.94 -2.82 10.20
N LEU A 652 -9.19 -2.97 9.73
CA LEU A 652 -10.21 -1.92 9.71
C LEU A 652 -11.55 -2.50 10.17
N THR A 653 -12.10 -1.96 11.26
CA THR A 653 -13.49 -2.21 11.68
C THR A 653 -14.39 -1.07 11.21
N LEU A 654 -15.50 -1.40 10.56
CA LEU A 654 -16.60 -0.47 10.30
C LEU A 654 -17.82 -0.85 11.14
N THR A 655 -18.45 0.12 11.81
CA THR A 655 -19.68 -0.06 12.60
C THR A 655 -20.78 0.86 12.09
N ARG A 656 -22.05 0.61 12.39
CA ARG A 656 -23.15 1.48 11.96
C ARG A 656 -22.94 2.94 12.37
N ASN A 657 -23.14 3.87 11.44
CA ASN A 657 -23.28 5.29 11.72
C ASN A 657 -24.68 5.58 12.31
N PRO A 658 -24.81 6.01 13.58
CA PRO A 658 -26.11 6.24 14.21
C PRO A 658 -26.83 7.52 13.72
N LYS A 659 -26.16 8.37 12.93
CA LYS A 659 -26.72 9.60 12.34
C LYS A 659 -27.16 9.42 10.89
N TRP A 660 -26.70 8.37 10.20
CA TRP A 660 -27.05 8.14 8.79
C TRP A 660 -28.56 7.90 8.62
N ARG A 661 -29.17 8.65 7.71
CA ARG A 661 -30.62 8.65 7.46
C ARG A 661 -30.93 7.89 6.17
N ALA A 662 -31.38 6.64 6.31
CA ALA A 662 -31.68 5.76 5.19
C ALA A 662 -32.62 6.39 4.14
N ASP A 663 -33.62 7.16 4.55
CA ASP A 663 -34.56 7.86 3.65
C ASP A 663 -33.92 8.94 2.76
N THR A 664 -32.66 9.31 3.02
CA THR A 664 -31.88 10.23 2.17
C THR A 664 -30.91 9.52 1.22
N ASP A 665 -30.66 8.23 1.42
CA ASP A 665 -29.68 7.43 0.69
C ASP A 665 -30.36 6.52 -0.34
N PRO A 666 -30.21 6.80 -1.65
CA PRO A 666 -30.85 6.04 -2.72
C PRO A 666 -30.09 4.77 -3.12
N VAL A 667 -28.90 4.52 -2.55
CA VAL A 667 -27.96 3.48 -2.99
C VAL A 667 -27.73 2.38 -1.95
N ARG A 668 -27.57 2.75 -0.68
CA ARG A 668 -27.05 1.84 0.36
C ARG A 668 -28.16 1.31 1.25
N THR A 669 -28.25 -0.02 1.35
CA THR A 669 -29.28 -0.69 2.18
C THR A 669 -28.84 -0.92 3.63
N ALA A 670 -27.53 -1.09 3.85
CA ALA A 670 -26.89 -1.21 5.16
C ALA A 670 -27.50 -2.32 6.06
N TYR A 671 -27.59 -3.54 5.55
CA TYR A 671 -28.11 -4.67 6.32
C TYR A 671 -27.18 -5.17 7.44
N PRO A 672 -25.85 -5.37 7.25
CA PRO A 672 -24.97 -5.83 8.32
C PRO A 672 -24.79 -4.79 9.45
N ASP A 673 -24.49 -5.24 10.66
CA ASP A 673 -24.17 -4.37 11.80
C ASP A 673 -22.70 -3.91 11.80
N ARG A 674 -21.80 -4.77 11.32
CA ARG A 674 -20.35 -4.56 11.34
C ARG A 674 -19.68 -5.14 10.09
N TYR A 675 -18.62 -4.48 9.62
CA TYR A 675 -17.61 -5.10 8.76
C TYR A 675 -16.29 -5.22 9.54
N GLU A 676 -15.63 -6.37 9.42
CA GLU A 676 -14.31 -6.66 9.97
C GLU A 676 -13.37 -6.98 8.80
N ILE A 677 -12.54 -6.01 8.42
CA ILE A 677 -11.73 -6.05 7.21
C ILE A 677 -10.28 -6.32 7.60
N THR A 678 -9.72 -7.41 7.06
CA THR A 678 -8.31 -7.81 7.26
C THR A 678 -7.58 -7.76 5.93
N GLY A 679 -6.57 -6.89 5.83
CA GLY A 679 -5.65 -6.78 4.69
C GLY A 679 -4.38 -7.61 4.84
N ALA A 680 -3.46 -7.45 3.88
CA ALA A 680 -2.17 -8.15 3.79
C ALA A 680 -2.31 -9.67 3.98
N LEU A 681 -2.99 -10.31 3.03
CA LEU A 681 -3.26 -11.76 2.99
C LEU A 681 -2.86 -12.34 1.63
N THR A 682 -2.41 -13.59 1.61
CA THR A 682 -2.22 -14.30 0.33
C THR A 682 -3.57 -14.71 -0.28
N LEU A 683 -3.65 -14.81 -1.62
CA LEU A 683 -4.85 -15.32 -2.30
C LEU A 683 -5.21 -16.74 -1.85
N ASP A 684 -4.20 -17.56 -1.49
CA ASP A 684 -4.41 -18.88 -0.88
C ASP A 684 -5.02 -18.82 0.52
N GLU A 685 -4.61 -17.88 1.38
CA GLU A 685 -5.27 -17.66 2.67
C GLU A 685 -6.71 -17.19 2.51
N ILE A 686 -6.97 -16.23 1.61
CA ILE A 686 -8.31 -15.70 1.34
C ILE A 686 -9.22 -16.85 0.88
N LYS A 687 -8.78 -17.62 -0.13
CA LYS A 687 -9.43 -18.83 -0.64
C LYS A 687 -9.65 -19.88 0.44
N SER A 688 -8.65 -20.16 1.28
CA SER A 688 -8.71 -21.17 2.34
C SER A 688 -9.72 -20.77 3.42
N ARG A 689 -9.65 -19.52 3.92
CA ARG A 689 -10.56 -19.00 4.94
C ARG A 689 -12.01 -18.93 4.44
N ILE A 690 -12.24 -18.56 3.18
CA ILE A 690 -13.59 -18.57 2.57
C ILE A 690 -14.12 -20.00 2.31
N ARG A 691 -13.24 -20.97 2.01
CA ARG A 691 -13.61 -22.40 1.91
C ARG A 691 -13.86 -23.05 3.28
N ALA A 692 -13.22 -22.54 4.33
CA ALA A 692 -13.43 -22.99 5.71
C ALA A 692 -14.64 -22.32 6.41
N ALA A 693 -15.23 -21.30 5.79
CA ALA A 693 -16.42 -20.62 6.31
C ALA A 693 -17.63 -21.57 6.34
N GLY A 694 -18.30 -21.65 7.49
CA GLY A 694 -19.54 -22.41 7.65
C GLY A 694 -20.72 -21.77 6.89
N PRO A 695 -21.84 -22.49 6.73
CA PRO A 695 -23.04 -21.94 6.09
C PRO A 695 -23.56 -20.68 6.78
N ASP A 696 -23.35 -20.57 8.10
CA ASP A 696 -23.83 -19.46 8.94
C ASP A 696 -22.79 -18.31 9.03
N SER A 697 -21.64 -18.45 8.37
CA SER A 697 -20.54 -17.47 8.38
C SER A 697 -20.65 -16.53 7.17
N ALA A 698 -20.45 -15.23 7.37
CA ALA A 698 -20.43 -14.24 6.30
C ALA A 698 -18.99 -13.74 6.05
N VAL A 699 -18.32 -14.32 5.04
CA VAL A 699 -16.92 -14.05 4.69
C VAL A 699 -16.81 -13.75 3.19
N MET A 700 -16.11 -12.70 2.81
CA MET A 700 -15.89 -12.30 1.41
C MET A 700 -14.50 -11.69 1.20
N THR A 701 -14.21 -11.36 -0.05
CA THR A 701 -13.19 -10.37 -0.43
C THR A 701 -13.83 -9.34 -1.37
N PHE A 702 -13.39 -8.09 -1.33
CA PHE A 702 -13.70 -7.04 -2.30
C PHE A 702 -12.87 -7.24 -3.58
N SER A 703 -11.55 -7.34 -3.45
CA SER A 703 -10.59 -7.25 -4.58
C SER A 703 -9.80 -8.54 -4.87
N GLY A 704 -9.82 -9.52 -3.98
CA GLY A 704 -9.08 -10.80 -4.07
C GLY A 704 -9.60 -11.72 -5.17
N SER A 705 -9.33 -11.38 -6.42
CA SER A 705 -9.57 -12.25 -7.57
C SER A 705 -8.62 -13.44 -7.56
N LEU A 706 -9.15 -14.62 -7.84
CA LEU A 706 -8.35 -15.78 -8.21
C LEU A 706 -7.92 -15.70 -9.68
N ASP A 707 -6.82 -16.40 -9.96
CA ASP A 707 -6.29 -16.75 -11.28
C ASP A 707 -7.01 -17.98 -11.85
N LYS A 708 -6.54 -18.46 -13.01
CA LYS A 708 -7.13 -19.60 -13.75
C LYS A 708 -7.14 -20.88 -12.92
N ASP A 709 -5.98 -21.26 -12.38
CA ASP A 709 -5.78 -22.54 -11.71
C ASP A 709 -6.13 -22.50 -10.21
N GLY A 710 -6.34 -21.30 -9.64
CA GLY A 710 -6.54 -21.09 -8.21
C GLY A 710 -7.73 -21.83 -7.60
N LEU A 711 -8.70 -22.28 -8.40
CA LEU A 711 -9.80 -23.13 -7.92
C LEU A 711 -9.43 -24.61 -7.79
N GLY A 712 -8.45 -25.09 -8.56
CA GLY A 712 -8.13 -26.50 -8.78
C GLY A 712 -8.91 -27.13 -9.94
N THR A 713 -8.35 -28.15 -10.58
CA THR A 713 -8.84 -28.77 -11.83
C THR A 713 -10.12 -29.60 -11.70
N THR A 714 -10.73 -29.66 -10.52
CA THR A 714 -12.02 -30.35 -10.31
C THR A 714 -13.19 -29.38 -10.48
N ASP A 715 -13.70 -29.31 -11.70
CA ASP A 715 -15.00 -28.69 -11.99
C ASP A 715 -16.12 -29.28 -11.12
N GLY A 716 -17.10 -28.44 -10.77
CA GLY A 716 -18.41 -28.88 -10.28
C GLY A 716 -18.60 -29.05 -8.77
N ALA A 717 -17.57 -28.89 -7.94
CA ALA A 717 -17.68 -29.00 -6.48
C ALA A 717 -17.04 -27.84 -5.71
N THR A 718 -17.69 -26.68 -5.69
CA THR A 718 -17.61 -25.81 -4.52
C THR A 718 -18.10 -26.60 -3.30
N GLY A 719 -17.31 -26.66 -2.23
CA GLY A 719 -17.78 -27.18 -0.94
C GLY A 719 -19.06 -26.45 -0.53
N SER A 720 -19.92 -27.10 0.27
CA SER A 720 -21.30 -26.64 0.57
C SER A 720 -21.42 -25.27 1.26
N GLY A 721 -20.30 -24.63 1.60
CA GLY A 721 -20.19 -23.29 2.18
C GLY A 721 -19.68 -22.18 1.25
N THR A 722 -19.37 -22.41 -0.04
CA THR A 722 -18.70 -21.40 -0.89
C THR A 722 -19.47 -21.07 -2.18
N VAL A 723 -19.44 -19.80 -2.58
CA VAL A 723 -20.02 -19.26 -3.83
C VAL A 723 -18.93 -18.57 -4.64
N ARG A 724 -18.99 -18.70 -5.99
CA ARG A 724 -18.11 -18.03 -6.95
C ARG A 724 -18.89 -16.96 -7.73
N VAL A 725 -18.32 -15.76 -7.85
CA VAL A 725 -18.83 -14.68 -8.71
C VAL A 725 -17.74 -14.30 -9.71
N THR A 726 -18.05 -14.28 -11.00
CA THR A 726 -17.12 -13.90 -12.06
C THR A 726 -17.58 -12.64 -12.80
N SER A 727 -16.63 -11.82 -13.26
CA SER A 727 -16.92 -10.62 -14.05
C SER A 727 -15.72 -10.25 -14.93
N PRO A 728 -15.91 -9.58 -16.08
CA PRO A 728 -14.81 -8.91 -16.76
C PRO A 728 -14.08 -7.92 -15.85
N ALA A 729 -12.80 -7.71 -16.10
CA ALA A 729 -12.05 -6.59 -15.57
C ALA A 729 -12.50 -5.26 -16.22
N PRO A 730 -12.48 -4.13 -15.50
CA PRO A 730 -12.79 -2.80 -16.05
C PRO A 730 -11.60 -2.23 -16.85
N TYR A 731 -10.78 -3.09 -17.45
CA TYR A 731 -9.52 -2.73 -18.09
C TYR A 731 -9.11 -3.71 -19.19
N VAL A 732 -8.38 -3.20 -20.18
CA VAL A 732 -7.72 -3.97 -21.23
C VAL A 732 -6.23 -4.05 -20.91
N HIS A 733 -5.66 -5.25 -20.92
CA HIS A 733 -4.21 -5.38 -21.00
C HIS A 733 -3.77 -5.13 -22.44
N ALA A 734 -3.00 -4.06 -22.62
CA ALA A 734 -2.44 -3.62 -23.89
C ALA A 734 -0.92 -3.44 -23.77
N TYR A 735 -0.24 -3.30 -24.89
CA TYR A 735 1.12 -2.78 -24.96
C TYR A 735 1.12 -1.39 -25.62
N SER A 736 1.70 -0.40 -24.95
CA SER A 736 2.02 0.89 -25.55
C SER A 736 3.19 0.74 -26.52
N VAL A 737 3.14 1.44 -27.65
CA VAL A 737 4.21 1.50 -28.66
C VAL A 737 4.79 2.92 -28.63
N ASP A 738 6.07 3.10 -28.29
CA ASP A 738 6.71 4.42 -28.39
C ASP A 738 6.80 4.82 -29.87
N THR A 739 6.02 5.83 -30.24
CA THR A 739 5.84 6.26 -31.63
C THR A 739 6.98 7.15 -32.13
N GLU A 740 7.80 7.73 -31.25
CA GLU A 740 9.05 8.41 -31.64
C GLU A 740 10.15 7.40 -31.93
N ARG A 741 10.21 6.30 -31.17
CA ARG A 741 11.18 5.21 -31.34
C ARG A 741 10.80 4.24 -32.46
N VAL A 742 9.52 4.08 -32.74
CA VAL A 742 8.99 3.34 -33.90
C VAL A 742 8.23 4.31 -34.84
N PRO A 743 8.93 5.26 -35.50
CA PRO A 743 8.29 6.36 -36.23
C PRO A 743 7.59 5.92 -37.52
N LYS A 744 8.02 4.81 -38.13
CA LYS A 744 7.38 4.26 -39.33
C LYS A 744 6.04 3.60 -38.98
N LEU A 745 4.93 4.25 -39.35
CA LEU A 745 3.57 3.71 -39.15
C LEU A 745 3.43 2.25 -39.65
N LYS A 746 3.90 1.93 -40.86
CA LYS A 746 3.87 0.54 -41.37
C LYS A 746 4.62 -0.48 -40.50
N VAL A 747 5.66 -0.06 -39.79
CA VAL A 747 6.37 -0.92 -38.84
C VAL A 747 5.50 -1.16 -37.61
N ARG A 748 4.87 -0.12 -37.03
CA ARG A 748 3.92 -0.29 -35.92
C ARG A 748 2.71 -1.16 -36.30
N GLN A 749 2.16 -0.96 -37.50
CA GLN A 749 1.11 -1.81 -38.07
C GLN A 749 1.57 -3.27 -38.18
N ALA A 750 2.80 -3.54 -38.63
CA ALA A 750 3.37 -4.89 -38.65
C ALA A 750 3.54 -5.49 -37.23
N ILE A 751 3.85 -4.70 -36.20
CA ILE A 751 3.87 -5.19 -34.80
C ILE A 751 2.46 -5.61 -34.37
N ALA A 752 1.44 -4.78 -34.66
CA ALA A 752 0.04 -5.05 -34.31
C ALA A 752 -0.52 -6.29 -35.05
N THR A 753 -0.31 -6.40 -36.37
CA THR A 753 -0.72 -7.59 -37.16
C THR A 753 -0.05 -8.87 -36.66
N ALA A 754 1.19 -8.82 -36.16
CA ALA A 754 1.91 -9.97 -35.63
C ALA A 754 1.49 -10.41 -34.22
N TYR A 755 0.65 -9.64 -33.51
CA TYR A 755 0.53 -9.76 -32.06
C TYR A 755 -0.35 -10.96 -31.63
N PRO A 756 0.16 -11.90 -30.82
CA PRO A 756 -0.52 -13.17 -30.60
C PRO A 756 -1.40 -13.13 -29.35
N ALA A 757 -2.52 -12.41 -29.43
CA ALA A 757 -3.37 -12.04 -28.28
C ALA A 757 -3.70 -13.20 -27.31
N ALA A 758 -4.14 -14.34 -27.83
CA ALA A 758 -4.47 -15.54 -27.06
C ALA A 758 -3.24 -16.31 -26.56
N ASP A 759 -2.09 -16.29 -27.26
CA ASP A 759 -0.83 -16.85 -26.73
C ASP A 759 -0.34 -16.03 -25.52
N VAL A 760 -0.52 -14.70 -25.53
CA VAL A 760 -0.13 -13.82 -24.41
C VAL A 760 -1.07 -14.00 -23.22
N LEU A 761 -2.38 -14.15 -23.46
CA LEU A 761 -3.34 -14.55 -22.43
C LEU A 761 -2.99 -15.94 -21.86
N ALA A 762 -2.71 -16.94 -22.69
CA ALA A 762 -2.31 -18.28 -22.22
C ALA A 762 -0.98 -18.26 -21.43
N ALA A 763 -0.07 -17.35 -21.76
CA ALA A 763 1.19 -17.15 -21.03
C ALA A 763 1.05 -16.29 -19.75
N SER A 764 -0.14 -15.78 -19.43
CA SER A 764 -0.36 -14.89 -18.28
C SER A 764 -0.70 -15.59 -16.95
N GLY A 765 -1.20 -16.83 -17.01
CA GLY A 765 -1.83 -17.52 -15.87
C GLY A 765 -3.28 -17.09 -15.58
N GLU A 766 -3.80 -16.11 -16.31
CA GLU A 766 -5.13 -15.52 -16.08
C GLU A 766 -6.22 -16.20 -16.93
N ASP A 767 -7.46 -16.16 -16.46
CA ASP A 767 -8.63 -16.29 -17.32
C ASP A 767 -8.98 -14.93 -17.95
N GLY A 768 -9.50 -14.93 -19.17
CA GLY A 768 -9.77 -13.72 -19.92
C GLY A 768 -10.35 -13.96 -21.30
N VAL A 769 -10.59 -12.86 -22.03
CA VAL A 769 -11.01 -12.87 -23.43
C VAL A 769 -10.03 -12.01 -24.23
N ALA A 770 -9.50 -12.54 -25.33
CA ALA A 770 -8.62 -11.79 -26.24
C ALA A 770 -9.39 -10.62 -26.89
N THR A 771 -8.75 -9.46 -27.05
CA THR A 771 -9.35 -8.27 -27.68
C THR A 771 -8.36 -7.51 -28.55
N HIS A 772 -8.89 -6.72 -29.48
CA HIS A 772 -8.17 -5.90 -30.46
C HIS A 772 -8.56 -4.40 -30.40
N HIS A 773 -9.33 -3.98 -29.38
CA HIS A 773 -9.77 -2.59 -29.13
C HIS A 773 -9.40 -2.13 -27.70
N LEU A 774 -9.32 -0.82 -27.45
CA LEU A 774 -8.79 -0.23 -26.21
C LEU A 774 -9.85 -0.04 -25.11
N MET A 775 -11.14 0.01 -25.46
CA MET A 775 -12.22 0.11 -24.48
C MET A 775 -12.60 -1.25 -23.86
N PRO A 776 -12.54 -1.42 -22.53
CA PRO A 776 -13.00 -2.64 -21.87
C PRO A 776 -14.54 -2.76 -21.85
N PRO A 777 -15.06 -4.00 -21.76
CA PRO A 777 -16.48 -4.29 -21.60
C PRO A 777 -17.11 -3.46 -20.49
N GLY A 778 -18.23 -2.80 -20.81
CA GLY A 778 -18.92 -1.94 -19.89
C GLY A 778 -18.55 -0.46 -19.98
N ILE A 779 -17.53 -0.03 -20.74
CA ILE A 779 -17.44 1.39 -21.10
C ILE A 779 -18.40 1.68 -22.27
N ARG A 780 -19.17 2.76 -22.15
CA ARG A 780 -20.13 3.17 -23.17
C ARG A 780 -19.38 3.59 -24.44
N GLY A 781 -19.67 2.94 -25.56
CA GLY A 781 -18.94 3.12 -26.82
C GLY A 781 -17.98 1.98 -27.16
N SER A 782 -17.70 1.08 -26.22
CA SER A 782 -16.93 -0.15 -26.46
C SER A 782 -17.53 -0.94 -27.63
N ARG A 783 -16.68 -1.33 -28.58
CA ARG A 783 -17.06 -2.09 -29.78
C ARG A 783 -15.97 -3.07 -30.18
N ASP A 784 -16.38 -4.28 -30.52
CA ASP A 784 -15.51 -5.31 -31.06
C ASP A 784 -15.07 -4.93 -32.48
N PHE A 785 -13.77 -4.68 -32.68
CA PHE A 785 -13.15 -4.59 -34.00
C PHE A 785 -11.71 -5.11 -33.95
N ASP A 786 -11.26 -5.73 -35.05
CA ASP A 786 -9.84 -6.00 -35.32
C ASP A 786 -9.45 -5.20 -36.58
N LEU A 787 -8.69 -4.14 -36.39
CA LEU A 787 -8.27 -3.24 -37.48
C LEU A 787 -7.19 -3.88 -38.38
N TYR A 788 -6.50 -4.90 -37.88
CA TYR A 788 -5.27 -5.44 -38.49
C TYR A 788 -5.39 -6.88 -38.98
N GLY A 789 -6.51 -7.55 -38.71
CA GLY A 789 -6.74 -8.95 -39.06
C GLY A 789 -5.79 -9.91 -38.34
N ALA A 790 -5.26 -9.52 -37.18
CA ALA A 790 -4.34 -10.31 -36.37
C ALA A 790 -5.04 -11.56 -35.81
N GLY A 791 -6.30 -11.42 -35.40
CA GLY A 791 -7.05 -12.46 -34.71
C GLY A 791 -6.34 -13.02 -33.47
N ALA A 792 -6.80 -14.19 -33.01
CA ALA A 792 -6.37 -14.75 -31.73
C ALA A 792 -4.85 -15.02 -31.62
N HIS A 793 -4.14 -15.33 -32.71
CA HIS A 793 -2.73 -15.76 -32.66
C HIS A 793 -1.76 -14.88 -33.45
N GLY A 794 -2.24 -13.75 -34.01
CA GLY A 794 -1.48 -12.89 -34.90
C GLY A 794 -1.22 -13.52 -36.29
N ASP A 795 -0.90 -12.68 -37.27
CA ASP A 795 -0.37 -13.11 -38.57
C ASP A 795 1.06 -12.58 -38.79
N PRO A 796 2.09 -13.33 -38.35
CA PRO A 796 3.49 -13.04 -38.66
C PRO A 796 3.84 -13.07 -40.16
N GLY A 797 2.99 -13.64 -41.02
CA GLY A 797 3.13 -13.63 -42.48
C GLY A 797 2.74 -12.28 -43.09
N ALA A 798 1.51 -11.81 -42.82
CA ALA A 798 1.05 -10.48 -43.22
C ALA A 798 1.91 -9.37 -42.58
N ALA A 799 2.28 -9.51 -41.31
CA ALA A 799 3.21 -8.59 -40.65
C ALA A 799 4.58 -8.51 -41.36
N ARG A 800 5.13 -9.64 -41.81
CA ARG A 800 6.39 -9.65 -42.59
C ARG A 800 6.25 -8.92 -43.91
N ALA A 801 5.08 -9.00 -44.57
CA ALA A 801 4.81 -8.23 -45.78
C ALA A 801 4.78 -6.73 -45.48
N LEU A 802 4.04 -6.29 -44.46
CA LEU A 802 4.00 -4.89 -44.00
C LEU A 802 5.39 -4.35 -43.61
N LEU A 803 6.21 -5.16 -42.93
CA LEU A 803 7.58 -4.81 -42.57
C LEU A 803 8.46 -4.64 -43.82
N THR A 804 8.35 -5.55 -44.79
CA THR A 804 9.05 -5.48 -46.08
C THR A 804 8.62 -4.23 -46.88
N GLU A 805 7.32 -3.90 -46.88
CA GLU A 805 6.77 -2.67 -47.47
C GLU A 805 7.22 -1.38 -46.77
N ALA A 806 7.64 -1.45 -45.50
CA ALA A 806 8.27 -0.34 -44.78
C ALA A 806 9.76 -0.17 -45.11
N GLY A 807 10.31 -1.02 -46.00
CA GLY A 807 11.74 -1.10 -46.32
C GLY A 807 12.57 -1.83 -45.26
N GLU A 808 11.94 -2.61 -44.38
CA GLU A 808 12.56 -3.25 -43.22
C GLU A 808 12.55 -4.78 -43.34
N THR A 809 13.57 -5.43 -42.79
CA THR A 809 13.69 -6.91 -42.82
C THR A 809 14.26 -7.51 -41.52
N ALA A 810 14.63 -6.66 -40.56
CA ALA A 810 15.38 -7.03 -39.36
C ALA A 810 15.20 -6.00 -38.22
N TYR A 811 14.06 -5.31 -38.17
CA TYR A 811 13.87 -4.11 -37.34
C TYR A 811 14.04 -4.42 -35.84
N PRO A 812 14.91 -3.70 -35.11
CA PRO A 812 15.15 -3.94 -33.69
C PRO A 812 13.96 -3.46 -32.84
N LEU A 813 13.62 -4.22 -31.80
CA LEU A 813 12.61 -3.84 -30.81
C LEU A 813 13.04 -4.24 -29.41
N THR A 814 12.58 -3.48 -28.41
CA THR A 814 12.85 -3.65 -26.99
C THR A 814 11.52 -3.74 -26.27
N VAL A 815 11.19 -4.92 -25.74
CA VAL A 815 9.99 -5.16 -24.93
C VAL A 815 10.38 -5.15 -23.46
N ALA A 816 9.80 -4.24 -22.69
CA ALA A 816 10.01 -4.15 -21.24
C ALA A 816 9.13 -5.15 -20.47
N TYR A 817 9.67 -5.69 -19.38
CA TYR A 817 8.94 -6.55 -18.45
C TYR A 817 9.48 -6.40 -17.02
N ALA A 818 8.62 -6.55 -16.01
CA ALA A 818 9.00 -6.44 -14.60
C ALA A 818 8.78 -7.75 -13.82
N THR A 819 7.63 -8.41 -14.00
CA THR A 819 7.28 -9.65 -13.28
C THR A 819 7.59 -10.93 -14.06
N THR A 820 7.59 -12.08 -13.38
CA THR A 820 7.67 -13.42 -14.01
C THR A 820 6.56 -13.64 -15.04
N ALA A 821 5.34 -13.20 -14.73
CA ALA A 821 4.20 -13.25 -15.65
C ALA A 821 4.39 -12.31 -16.86
N ASP A 822 4.98 -11.12 -16.67
CA ASP A 822 5.36 -10.26 -17.80
C ASP A 822 6.48 -10.87 -18.65
N GLU A 823 7.43 -11.60 -18.05
CA GLU A 823 8.45 -12.32 -18.81
C GLU A 823 7.83 -13.43 -19.69
N ALA A 824 6.88 -14.18 -19.14
CA ALA A 824 6.14 -15.20 -19.90
C ALA A 824 5.33 -14.59 -21.06
N ARG A 825 4.58 -13.50 -20.79
CA ARG A 825 3.90 -12.69 -21.80
C ARG A 825 4.86 -12.18 -22.87
N ALA A 826 5.97 -11.55 -22.48
CA ALA A 826 6.96 -10.98 -23.39
C ALA A 826 7.70 -12.04 -24.24
N LYS A 827 7.91 -13.25 -23.71
CA LYS A 827 8.41 -14.40 -24.49
C LYS A 827 7.43 -14.84 -25.59
N ALA A 828 6.12 -14.86 -25.31
CA ALA A 828 5.10 -15.14 -26.33
C ALA A 828 5.08 -14.06 -27.43
N VAL A 829 5.14 -12.79 -27.05
CA VAL A 829 5.27 -11.64 -27.97
C VAL A 829 6.52 -11.77 -28.85
N LYS A 830 7.70 -11.98 -28.25
CA LYS A 830 8.96 -12.16 -28.97
C LYS A 830 8.89 -13.31 -29.98
N LYS A 831 8.33 -14.46 -29.59
CA LYS A 831 8.14 -15.65 -30.45
C LYS A 831 7.32 -15.35 -31.72
N ALA A 832 6.39 -14.39 -31.69
CA ALA A 832 5.62 -13.99 -32.87
C ALA A 832 6.31 -12.89 -33.69
N LEU A 833 6.88 -11.87 -33.04
CA LEU A 833 7.60 -10.79 -33.71
C LEU A 833 8.90 -11.26 -34.40
N ASP A 834 9.67 -12.17 -33.78
CA ASP A 834 10.83 -12.80 -34.43
C ASP A 834 10.40 -13.57 -35.71
N LYS A 835 9.21 -14.21 -35.71
CA LYS A 835 8.65 -14.85 -36.92
C LYS A 835 8.23 -13.83 -37.98
N ALA A 836 7.80 -12.63 -37.59
CA ALA A 836 7.46 -11.55 -38.52
C ALA A 836 8.71 -10.87 -39.13
N GLY A 837 9.91 -11.11 -38.58
CA GLY A 837 11.16 -10.53 -39.08
C GLY A 837 11.71 -9.37 -38.24
N PHE A 838 11.16 -9.15 -37.04
CA PHE A 838 11.75 -8.24 -36.06
C PHE A 838 12.97 -8.89 -35.36
N ARG A 839 13.78 -8.07 -34.69
CA ARG A 839 14.84 -8.50 -33.77
C ARG A 839 14.48 -8.05 -32.35
N VAL A 840 13.69 -8.86 -31.65
CA VAL A 840 13.20 -8.48 -30.31
C VAL A 840 14.24 -8.76 -29.22
N THR A 841 14.51 -7.76 -28.40
CA THR A 841 15.24 -7.83 -27.13
C THR A 841 14.23 -7.72 -25.99
N LEU A 842 14.38 -8.52 -24.94
CA LEU A 842 13.59 -8.38 -23.71
C LEU A 842 14.41 -7.64 -22.67
N LYS A 843 13.86 -6.57 -22.08
CA LYS A 843 14.52 -5.77 -21.03
C LYS A 843 13.76 -5.99 -19.72
N ASN A 844 14.41 -6.66 -18.76
CA ASN A 844 13.94 -6.66 -17.39
C ASN A 844 14.15 -5.26 -16.78
N VAL A 845 13.17 -4.76 -16.05
CA VAL A 845 13.19 -3.46 -15.34
C VAL A 845 12.55 -3.67 -13.97
N ASP A 846 12.98 -2.94 -12.95
CA ASP A 846 12.28 -2.96 -11.66
C ASP A 846 10.83 -2.46 -11.82
N ILE A 847 9.91 -3.05 -11.06
CA ILE A 847 8.47 -2.73 -11.10
C ILE A 847 8.17 -1.28 -10.73
N SER A 848 9.02 -0.64 -9.91
CA SER A 848 8.91 0.77 -9.54
C SER A 848 9.45 1.72 -10.61
N ASP A 849 10.47 1.30 -11.38
CA ASP A 849 11.12 2.13 -12.40
C ASP A 849 10.45 2.04 -13.78
N ILE A 850 9.71 0.96 -14.07
CA ILE A 850 9.26 0.64 -15.44
C ILE A 850 8.49 1.80 -16.09
N TYR A 851 7.45 2.33 -15.46
CA TYR A 851 6.63 3.39 -16.07
C TYR A 851 7.33 4.76 -16.15
N GLU A 852 8.23 5.09 -15.22
CA GLU A 852 9.07 6.29 -15.36
C GLU A 852 10.01 6.17 -16.58
N ASN A 853 10.54 4.98 -16.82
CA ASN A 853 11.39 4.68 -17.98
C ASN A 853 10.58 4.54 -19.29
N ALA A 854 9.28 4.25 -19.22
CA ALA A 854 8.36 4.38 -20.35
C ALA A 854 8.21 5.84 -20.78
N GLY A 855 7.95 6.74 -19.83
CA GLY A 855 7.80 8.18 -20.09
C GLY A 855 9.05 8.83 -20.67
N LYS A 856 10.24 8.34 -20.30
CA LYS A 856 11.53 8.75 -20.88
C LYS A 856 11.82 8.15 -22.27
N GLY A 857 11.02 7.20 -22.73
CA GLY A 857 11.27 6.46 -23.98
C GLY A 857 12.53 5.58 -23.92
N GLU A 858 12.70 4.78 -22.87
CA GLU A 858 13.86 3.86 -22.78
C GLU A 858 13.71 2.58 -23.62
N TYR A 859 12.53 2.31 -24.17
CA TYR A 859 12.20 1.07 -24.87
C TYR A 859 11.03 1.26 -25.85
N ASP A 860 10.80 0.28 -26.71
CA ASP A 860 9.88 0.42 -27.85
C ASP A 860 8.47 -0.10 -27.55
N LEU A 861 8.33 -1.02 -26.57
CA LEU A 861 7.08 -1.66 -26.17
C LEU A 861 7.00 -1.91 -24.65
N VAL A 862 5.87 -1.55 -24.00
CA VAL A 862 5.60 -1.82 -22.57
C VAL A 862 4.15 -2.23 -22.32
N ARG A 863 3.92 -3.22 -21.44
CA ARG A 863 2.58 -3.65 -21.01
C ARG A 863 1.96 -2.67 -20.01
N LEU A 864 0.67 -2.40 -20.12
CA LEU A 864 -0.10 -1.66 -19.11
C LEU A 864 -1.57 -2.13 -19.01
N PRO A 865 -2.22 -2.00 -17.83
CA PRO A 865 -3.66 -2.08 -17.68
C PRO A 865 -4.32 -0.76 -18.10
N MET A 866 -4.79 -0.69 -19.34
CA MET A 866 -5.53 0.47 -19.84
C MET A 866 -6.93 0.47 -19.24
N ASN A 867 -7.17 1.42 -18.34
CA ASN A 867 -8.31 1.44 -17.43
C ASN A 867 -8.74 2.88 -17.12
N ALA A 868 -10.01 3.04 -16.77
CA ALA A 868 -10.64 4.33 -16.52
C ALA A 868 -10.63 4.77 -15.04
N SER A 869 -9.58 4.46 -14.28
CA SER A 869 -9.53 4.64 -12.81
C SER A 869 -10.73 3.98 -12.09
N GLY A 870 -11.26 2.89 -12.65
CA GLY A 870 -12.50 2.23 -12.20
C GLY A 870 -13.78 3.07 -12.35
N LEU A 871 -13.75 4.19 -13.09
CA LEU A 871 -14.95 4.88 -13.57
C LEU A 871 -15.44 4.22 -14.88
N PRO A 872 -16.73 4.28 -15.24
CA PRO A 872 -17.25 3.73 -16.50
C PRO A 872 -17.00 4.66 -17.72
N LEU A 873 -15.91 5.43 -17.74
CA LEU A 873 -15.70 6.58 -18.63
C LEU A 873 -14.48 6.42 -19.55
N ALA A 874 -14.66 6.65 -20.85
CA ALA A 874 -13.54 6.74 -21.80
C ALA A 874 -12.76 8.05 -21.67
N SER A 875 -13.45 9.15 -21.35
CA SER A 875 -12.90 10.48 -21.06
C SER A 875 -11.86 10.48 -19.94
N ALA A 876 -11.97 9.55 -18.98
CA ALA A 876 -11.08 9.45 -17.84
C ALA A 876 -9.68 8.88 -18.16
N TYR A 877 -9.46 8.24 -19.33
CA TYR A 877 -8.17 7.59 -19.62
C TYR A 877 -7.70 7.59 -21.08
N LEU A 878 -8.58 7.64 -22.09
CA LEU A 878 -8.13 7.74 -23.48
C LEU A 878 -7.36 9.05 -23.74
N PRO A 879 -7.77 10.23 -23.21
CA PRO A 879 -6.96 11.43 -23.25
C PRO A 879 -5.65 11.28 -22.46
N ASP A 880 -5.70 10.76 -21.23
CA ASP A 880 -4.51 10.55 -20.38
C ASP A 880 -3.48 9.59 -21.01
N SER A 881 -3.89 8.75 -21.96
CA SER A 881 -3.00 7.78 -22.63
C SER A 881 -2.54 8.20 -24.03
N PHE A 882 -3.28 9.07 -24.73
CA PHE A 882 -3.10 9.31 -26.18
C PHE A 882 -3.36 10.75 -26.66
N ASP A 883 -3.65 11.71 -25.77
CA ASP A 883 -3.67 13.12 -26.16
C ASP A 883 -2.24 13.61 -26.41
N GLY A 884 -1.94 13.99 -27.65
CA GLY A 884 -0.62 14.44 -28.09
C GLY A 884 -0.19 15.79 -27.56
N ARG A 885 -1.12 16.57 -27.00
CA ARG A 885 -0.81 17.87 -26.38
C ARG A 885 -0.01 17.73 -25.08
N TYR A 886 -0.01 16.53 -24.48
CA TYR A 886 0.56 16.26 -23.16
C TYR A 886 1.35 14.95 -23.16
N THR A 887 2.43 14.91 -22.39
CA THR A 887 3.28 13.73 -22.24
C THR A 887 3.62 13.48 -20.77
N TYR A 888 4.28 12.36 -20.49
CA TYR A 888 4.83 12.10 -19.16
C TYR A 888 5.72 13.27 -18.69
N PRO A 889 5.61 13.75 -17.43
CA PRO A 889 4.82 13.17 -16.32
C PRO A 889 3.30 13.44 -16.38
N THR A 890 2.89 14.58 -16.95
CA THR A 890 1.52 15.16 -16.86
C THR A 890 0.41 14.22 -17.32
N THR A 891 0.73 13.27 -18.20
CA THR A 891 -0.18 12.21 -18.67
C THR A 891 0.53 10.85 -18.72
N SER A 892 -0.26 9.77 -18.75
CA SER A 892 0.23 8.40 -18.99
C SER A 892 0.49 8.10 -20.47
N ASN A 893 0.76 9.12 -21.30
CA ASN A 893 1.02 8.98 -22.75
C ASN A 893 2.43 8.38 -23.00
N PHE A 894 2.61 7.13 -22.58
CA PHE A 894 3.79 6.30 -22.84
C PHE A 894 3.92 5.88 -24.31
N SER A 895 2.94 6.21 -25.15
CA SER A 895 3.04 6.03 -26.60
C SER A 895 3.76 7.21 -27.27
N ARG A 896 3.82 8.36 -26.56
CA ARG A 896 4.34 9.64 -27.04
C ARG A 896 3.70 10.05 -28.38
N LEU A 897 2.48 9.59 -28.62
CA LEU A 897 1.73 9.87 -29.83
C LEU A 897 1.33 11.33 -29.84
N ASP A 898 1.90 12.11 -30.76
CA ASP A 898 1.27 13.35 -31.22
C ASP A 898 0.54 13.10 -32.55
N SER A 899 -0.77 13.33 -32.53
CA SER A 899 -1.63 13.13 -33.70
C SER A 899 -2.85 14.04 -33.65
N GLU A 900 -2.85 15.07 -34.49
CA GLU A 900 -3.97 16.01 -34.69
C GLU A 900 -5.33 15.29 -34.87
N ALA A 901 -5.33 14.14 -35.57
CA ALA A 901 -6.52 13.32 -35.81
C ALA A 901 -7.05 12.57 -34.57
N VAL A 902 -6.19 12.29 -33.58
CA VAL A 902 -6.59 11.74 -32.27
C VAL A 902 -7.01 12.87 -31.34
N ASN A 903 -6.23 13.95 -31.28
CA ASN A 903 -6.50 15.13 -30.45
C ASN A 903 -7.87 15.75 -30.82
N THR A 904 -8.18 15.87 -32.12
CA THR A 904 -9.49 16.35 -32.61
C THR A 904 -10.63 15.39 -32.27
N ALA A 905 -10.40 14.07 -32.33
CA ALA A 905 -11.41 13.09 -31.97
C ALA A 905 -11.72 13.11 -30.46
N ILE A 906 -10.70 13.37 -29.62
CA ILE A 906 -10.85 13.58 -28.18
C ILE A 906 -11.66 14.85 -27.90
N ASP A 907 -11.36 15.96 -28.59
CA ASP A 907 -12.09 17.22 -28.44
C ASP A 907 -13.57 17.09 -28.88
N GLU A 908 -13.83 16.41 -29.99
CA GLU A 908 -15.20 16.09 -30.43
C GLU A 908 -15.94 15.20 -29.42
N ALA A 909 -15.26 14.27 -28.75
CA ALA A 909 -15.87 13.38 -27.75
C ALA A 909 -16.21 14.12 -26.45
N ASN A 910 -15.27 14.91 -25.93
CA ASN A 910 -15.45 15.77 -24.76
C ASN A 910 -16.57 16.80 -24.98
N ALA A 911 -16.65 17.43 -26.17
CA ALA A 911 -17.69 18.41 -26.47
C ALA A 911 -19.10 17.82 -26.71
N THR A 912 -19.27 16.50 -26.72
CA THR A 912 -20.58 15.87 -27.04
C THR A 912 -21.43 15.66 -25.78
N THR A 913 -22.39 16.55 -25.55
CA THR A 913 -23.18 16.59 -24.31
C THR A 913 -24.20 15.46 -24.10
N ASP A 914 -24.61 14.76 -25.17
CA ASP A 914 -25.41 13.53 -25.04
C ASP A 914 -24.49 12.33 -24.81
N LEU A 915 -24.69 11.61 -23.71
CA LEU A 915 -23.83 10.49 -23.32
C LEU A 915 -23.82 9.35 -24.36
N ALA A 916 -24.92 9.11 -25.09
CA ALA A 916 -24.95 8.06 -26.10
C ALA A 916 -24.11 8.44 -27.32
N ALA A 917 -24.26 9.66 -27.84
CA ALA A 917 -23.43 10.22 -28.90
C ALA A 917 -21.96 10.37 -28.46
N ALA A 918 -21.68 10.69 -27.20
CA ALA A 918 -20.31 10.72 -26.66
C ALA A 918 -19.67 9.33 -26.73
N GLY A 919 -20.41 8.27 -26.42
CA GLY A 919 -19.96 6.88 -26.60
C GLY A 919 -19.56 6.56 -28.05
N GLU A 920 -20.32 7.04 -29.04
CA GLU A 920 -19.97 6.91 -30.47
C GLU A 920 -18.66 7.65 -30.82
N LYS A 921 -18.43 8.82 -30.23
CA LYS A 921 -17.18 9.57 -30.38
C LYS A 921 -16.00 8.88 -29.71
N TRP A 922 -16.17 8.33 -28.49
CA TRP A 922 -15.11 7.54 -27.84
C TRP A 922 -14.78 6.24 -28.61
N SER A 923 -15.79 5.61 -29.23
CA SER A 923 -15.60 4.52 -30.21
C SER A 923 -14.74 4.95 -31.41
N THR A 924 -14.88 6.21 -31.82
CA THR A 924 -14.05 6.81 -32.87
C THR A 924 -12.63 7.11 -32.35
N VAL A 925 -12.44 7.59 -31.11
CA VAL A 925 -11.12 7.83 -30.50
C VAL A 925 -10.31 6.54 -30.40
N ASP A 926 -10.89 5.47 -29.83
CA ASP A 926 -10.27 4.13 -29.76
C ASP A 926 -9.76 3.69 -31.13
N ARG A 927 -10.64 3.73 -32.14
CA ARG A 927 -10.27 3.44 -33.53
C ARG A 927 -9.18 4.38 -34.08
N ARG A 928 -9.18 5.69 -33.80
CA ARG A 928 -8.14 6.61 -34.29
C ARG A 928 -6.77 6.33 -33.68
N VAL A 929 -6.71 5.99 -32.39
CA VAL A 929 -5.47 5.55 -31.73
C VAL A 929 -4.98 4.24 -32.35
N MET A 930 -5.90 3.29 -32.58
CA MET A 930 -5.57 2.04 -33.27
C MET A 930 -5.10 2.27 -34.71
N GLU A 931 -5.67 3.22 -35.46
CA GLU A 931 -5.21 3.59 -36.82
C GLU A 931 -3.76 4.14 -36.84
N GLN A 932 -3.29 4.73 -35.74
CA GLN A 932 -1.89 5.15 -35.55
C GLN A 932 -0.97 4.00 -35.08
N ALA A 933 -1.52 2.84 -34.73
CA ALA A 933 -0.83 1.72 -34.09
C ALA A 933 0.04 2.15 -32.89
N ALA A 934 -0.47 3.08 -32.07
CA ALA A 934 0.20 3.61 -30.88
C ALA A 934 0.05 2.70 -29.64
N ALA A 935 -0.93 1.79 -29.68
CA ALA A 935 -1.12 0.75 -28.69
C ALA A 935 -1.58 -0.55 -29.35
N ILE A 936 -1.42 -1.66 -28.64
CA ILE A 936 -1.78 -3.01 -29.08
C ILE A 936 -2.57 -3.68 -27.95
N PRO A 937 -3.91 -3.67 -27.99
CA PRO A 937 -4.77 -4.47 -27.13
C PRO A 937 -4.45 -5.96 -27.23
N VAL A 938 -4.64 -6.68 -26.12
CA VAL A 938 -4.32 -8.11 -26.02
C VAL A 938 -5.44 -8.91 -25.38
N TYR A 939 -5.85 -8.59 -24.15
CA TYR A 939 -6.94 -9.29 -23.47
C TYR A 939 -7.60 -8.47 -22.35
N VAL A 940 -8.85 -8.82 -22.05
CA VAL A 940 -9.58 -8.41 -20.85
C VAL A 940 -9.59 -9.59 -19.89
N PRO A 941 -8.99 -9.49 -18.68
CA PRO A 941 -9.09 -10.55 -17.69
C PRO A 941 -10.53 -10.80 -17.21
N VAL A 942 -10.81 -12.03 -16.76
CA VAL A 942 -12.02 -12.37 -16.00
C VAL A 942 -11.63 -12.48 -14.53
N ARG A 943 -12.13 -11.54 -13.72
CA ARG A 943 -11.98 -11.54 -12.27
C ARG A 943 -12.89 -12.58 -11.65
N THR A 944 -12.35 -13.38 -10.74
CA THR A 944 -13.03 -14.51 -10.09
C THR A 944 -12.99 -14.34 -8.57
N PHE A 945 -14.08 -13.84 -8.00
CA PHE A 945 -14.21 -13.62 -6.56
C PHE A 945 -14.88 -14.82 -5.88
N LEU A 946 -14.53 -15.06 -4.61
CA LEU A 946 -15.20 -16.01 -3.73
C LEU A 946 -15.88 -15.29 -2.56
N HIS A 947 -16.98 -15.87 -2.08
CA HIS A 947 -17.56 -15.56 -0.77
C HIS A 947 -18.21 -16.80 -0.16
N SER A 948 -18.52 -16.75 1.13
CA SER A 948 -19.25 -17.81 1.82
C SER A 948 -20.73 -17.82 1.43
N SER A 949 -21.36 -18.98 1.54
CA SER A 949 -22.78 -19.15 1.24
C SER A 949 -23.69 -18.42 2.23
N GLY A 950 -23.24 -18.15 3.46
CA GLY A 950 -23.96 -17.35 4.47
C GLY A 950 -24.08 -15.86 4.15
N LEU A 951 -23.39 -15.37 3.12
CA LEU A 951 -23.46 -13.98 2.66
C LEU A 951 -24.20 -13.89 1.31
N LYS A 952 -25.24 -13.06 1.27
CA LYS A 952 -26.14 -12.87 0.12
C LYS A 952 -26.17 -11.41 -0.31
N GLY A 953 -26.77 -11.13 -1.47
CA GLY A 953 -26.96 -9.76 -1.98
C GLY A 953 -25.71 -9.06 -2.53
N LEU A 954 -24.60 -9.78 -2.67
CA LEU A 954 -23.38 -9.30 -3.32
C LEU A 954 -23.54 -9.23 -4.84
N GLN A 955 -22.71 -8.40 -5.47
CA GLN A 955 -22.68 -8.14 -6.91
C GLN A 955 -21.25 -7.81 -7.34
N ALA A 956 -20.77 -8.31 -8.48
CA ALA A 956 -19.53 -7.79 -9.07
C ALA A 956 -19.80 -6.46 -9.80
N ASP A 957 -19.10 -5.39 -9.41
CA ASP A 957 -19.10 -4.08 -10.08
C ASP A 957 -17.71 -3.75 -10.65
N LEU A 958 -17.46 -2.50 -11.04
CA LEU A 958 -16.16 -2.08 -11.60
C LEU A 958 -15.02 -2.31 -10.61
N ASP A 959 -15.23 -2.00 -9.34
CA ASP A 959 -14.19 -1.97 -8.31
C ASP A 959 -13.90 -3.36 -7.73
N GLY A 960 -14.92 -4.21 -7.66
CA GLY A 960 -14.79 -5.57 -7.12
C GLY A 960 -16.13 -6.19 -6.74
N LEU A 961 -16.14 -7.00 -5.68
CA LEU A 961 -17.35 -7.60 -5.13
C LEU A 961 -18.05 -6.63 -4.16
N SER A 962 -19.11 -6.00 -4.64
CA SER A 962 -19.82 -4.87 -4.01
C SER A 962 -20.63 -5.28 -2.76
N PRO A 963 -20.40 -4.65 -1.60
CA PRO A 963 -21.10 -4.96 -0.35
C PRO A 963 -22.40 -4.13 -0.15
N LEU A 964 -22.76 -3.24 -1.07
CA LEU A 964 -23.83 -2.23 -0.89
C LEU A 964 -25.23 -2.81 -0.61
N ASN A 965 -25.45 -4.06 -1.04
CA ASN A 965 -26.68 -4.83 -0.88
C ASN A 965 -26.45 -6.14 -0.08
N ALA A 966 -25.26 -6.30 0.52
CA ALA A 966 -24.88 -7.48 1.30
C ALA A 966 -25.84 -7.72 2.47
N TYR A 967 -26.19 -8.96 2.76
CA TYR A 967 -26.87 -9.35 4.00
C TYR A 967 -26.49 -10.78 4.41
N VAL A 968 -26.41 -11.01 5.72
CA VAL A 968 -26.20 -12.35 6.30
C VAL A 968 -27.52 -13.13 6.24
N SER A 969 -27.49 -14.41 5.87
CA SER A 969 -28.67 -15.29 5.92
C SER A 969 -28.86 -15.94 7.30
N ASP A 970 -30.13 -16.25 7.62
CA ASP A 970 -30.51 -17.14 8.73
C ASP A 970 -30.07 -18.59 8.46
#